data_AF-A0A5C3N8Z7-F1
#
_entry.id   AF-A0A5C3N8Z7-F1
#
_cell.length_a   1.000
_cell.length_b   1.000
_cell.length_c   1.000
_cell.angle_alpha   90.00
_cell.angle_beta   90.00
_cell.angle_gamma   90.00
#
_symmetry.space_group_name_H-M   'P 1'
#
loop_
_entity.id
_entity.type
_entity.pdbx_description
1 polymer ?
#
loop_
_entity_poly.entity_id
_entity_poly.type
_entity_poly.pdbx_seq_one_letter_code
_entity_poly.pdbx_strand_id
1 'polypeptide(L)'
;MADTPTLSITMLGAGQEVGRSCCVLQYRGKTVVCDAGVHLGHSGMASLPFIDELDWSEVDALLITHFHMDHAAALTYIMEKTNFRDGKGKVYMTHPTKAVHKFMMQDFVRMSSSSSDALFSPMDVTMSLASIIPVSAHQLINVCPGISFTSYHAGHVLGACMFLIDIAGLKILYTGDYSREEDRHLVKAELPPIRPDVLIVESTFGVQTLEARDAKEARFTELVHSIIRRGGHVLMPVFALGRAQELLLVLDEYWKKHPDLHNVPIYYASNLARKCMAVYQTYIHTMNANIRSRFAKRDNPFVFKHISNVPQTRGWERKIAEGPPCVVLASPGFMNNGASRELLELMAPDPRNGLIVTGYSIEGTLARDILLEPTEITSLKGNPIPRKMSVDEISFSAHVDYSQNSEFIEMVKAQHVVLVHGEVNNMGRLRAALQSRYKDRDEEVKIHTPRNLETVELTFRGERVAKAIGALAMKPPQAGDTLSGLLVSKDYSYTLLDPRDLRDFAGLSTCVVTQRQKMTLGVGWELVRWHLEGMFGKVEEGLDRDGVPTMRVMGVVDVKHTNEHELTLEWDSSASNDMIADSTLALVSGIDKSPASVKLTTHSHSHGHAHPHADADNEQTDVTRIQRLAMFLEAHFGDVELHMPDESGQAPDEEGEDGDRDASLLVTLDEADARINLVTMTVTSTHEVLRKRVESVLEMALSTVGSLAEAFVSGAPLSSEEGVLSKEDPKVKDILVTGEDENEKADGRTEPEGSMEDEAGKAALAESKEGEESDLTDEEESPLEVHD
;
A
#
# COMPACT_ATOMS: atom_id res chain seq x y z
N MET A 1 -11.46 16.34 -10.61
CA MET A 1 -12.27 15.25 -10.01
C MET A 1 -11.33 14.44 -9.12
N ALA A 2 -11.80 13.86 -8.03
CA ALA A 2 -10.96 12.95 -7.25
C ALA A 2 -10.84 11.63 -8.01
N ASP A 3 -9.62 11.14 -8.20
CA ASP A 3 -9.37 9.95 -8.99
C ASP A 3 -10.00 8.73 -8.32
N THR A 4 -10.80 7.97 -9.06
CA THR A 4 -11.52 6.81 -8.50
C THR A 4 -10.59 5.61 -8.62
N PRO A 5 -10.12 5.02 -7.50
CA PRO A 5 -9.04 4.04 -7.56
C PRO A 5 -9.50 2.78 -8.30
N THR A 6 -8.91 2.56 -9.46
CA THR A 6 -9.09 1.38 -10.31
C THR A 6 -8.18 0.24 -9.83
N LEU A 7 -8.72 -0.97 -9.76
CA LEU A 7 -7.94 -2.21 -9.73
C LEU A 7 -7.65 -2.62 -11.17
N SER A 8 -6.38 -2.76 -11.51
CA SER A 8 -5.93 -3.32 -12.78
C SER A 8 -5.53 -4.78 -12.58
N ILE A 9 -6.08 -5.67 -13.40
CA ILE A 9 -5.75 -7.11 -13.44
C ILE A 9 -5.17 -7.43 -14.81
N THR A 10 -3.88 -7.73 -14.89
CA THR A 10 -3.17 -7.97 -16.16
C THR A 10 -2.62 -9.38 -16.21
N MET A 11 -2.96 -10.14 -17.26
CA MET A 11 -2.41 -11.49 -17.46
C MET A 11 -1.08 -11.39 -18.23
N LEU A 12 0.03 -11.80 -17.62
CA LEU A 12 1.31 -11.99 -18.33
C LEU A 12 1.48 -13.44 -18.82
N GLY A 13 0.56 -14.33 -18.47
CA GLY A 13 0.46 -15.70 -18.96
C GLY A 13 -0.82 -16.36 -18.42
N ALA A 14 -1.28 -17.44 -19.06
CA ALA A 14 -2.57 -18.11 -18.78
C ALA A 14 -3.84 -17.27 -19.08
N GLY A 15 -3.73 -16.16 -19.83
CA GLY A 15 -4.86 -15.41 -20.38
C GLY A 15 -5.34 -15.99 -21.72
N GLN A 16 -6.47 -16.71 -21.70
CA GLN A 16 -7.01 -17.55 -22.79
C GLN A 16 -6.10 -18.73 -23.24
N GLU A 17 -5.17 -19.16 -22.39
CA GLU A 17 -4.31 -20.34 -22.60
C GLU A 17 -4.14 -21.17 -21.31
N VAL A 18 -3.51 -22.35 -21.41
CA VAL A 18 -3.06 -23.18 -20.28
C VAL A 18 -1.53 -23.17 -20.25
N GLY A 19 -0.91 -23.00 -19.09
CA GLY A 19 0.53 -22.82 -18.94
C GLY A 19 1.00 -21.38 -18.69
N ARG A 20 2.25 -21.24 -18.20
CA ARG A 20 2.91 -19.96 -17.83
C ARG A 20 2.08 -18.99 -16.98
N SER A 21 1.25 -19.50 -16.08
CA SER A 21 0.40 -18.72 -15.18
C SER A 21 1.19 -17.62 -14.47
N CYS A 22 0.75 -16.37 -14.70
CA CYS A 22 1.32 -15.16 -14.12
C CYS A 22 0.26 -14.03 -14.20
N CYS A 23 -0.34 -13.68 -13.07
CA CYS A 23 -1.42 -12.70 -12.94
C CYS A 23 -0.97 -11.51 -12.10
N VAL A 24 -0.96 -10.30 -12.66
CA VAL A 24 -0.55 -9.07 -11.98
C VAL A 24 -1.79 -8.33 -11.48
N LEU A 25 -1.76 -7.91 -10.21
CA LEU A 25 -2.80 -7.15 -9.53
C LEU A 25 -2.20 -5.81 -9.08
N GLN A 26 -2.73 -4.70 -9.60
CA GLN A 26 -2.29 -3.35 -9.26
C GLN A 26 -3.46 -2.52 -8.72
N TYR A 27 -3.32 -2.00 -7.50
CA TYR A 27 -4.34 -1.14 -6.87
C TYR A 27 -3.70 -0.16 -5.90
N ARG A 28 -4.02 1.15 -6.02
CA ARG A 28 -3.53 2.23 -5.14
C ARG A 28 -2.00 2.27 -4.92
N GLY A 29 -1.20 1.97 -5.95
CA GLY A 29 0.27 1.96 -5.85
C GLY A 29 0.84 0.72 -5.14
N LYS A 30 0.09 -0.37 -5.10
CA LYS A 30 0.49 -1.70 -4.61
C LYS A 30 0.45 -2.70 -5.76
N THR A 31 1.47 -3.54 -5.85
CA THR A 31 1.62 -4.53 -6.93
C THR A 31 1.80 -5.93 -6.33
N VAL A 32 0.87 -6.83 -6.63
CA VAL A 32 0.89 -8.25 -6.21
C VAL A 32 0.86 -9.14 -7.45
N VAL A 33 1.77 -10.10 -7.55
CA VAL A 33 1.81 -11.07 -8.65
C VAL A 33 1.40 -12.44 -8.11
N CYS A 34 0.49 -13.12 -8.81
CA CYS A 34 0.02 -14.46 -8.49
C CYS A 34 0.51 -15.46 -9.54
N ASP A 35 1.23 -16.48 -9.07
CA ASP A 35 1.98 -17.47 -9.85
C ASP A 35 3.06 -16.90 -10.80
N ALA A 36 4.01 -17.76 -11.18
CA ALA A 36 5.17 -17.46 -12.01
C ALA A 36 5.67 -18.73 -12.72
N GLY A 37 4.89 -19.23 -13.67
CA GLY A 37 5.15 -20.51 -14.36
C GLY A 37 5.80 -20.43 -15.74
N VAL A 38 6.00 -21.60 -16.37
CA VAL A 38 6.45 -21.73 -17.78
C VAL A 38 5.44 -22.46 -18.66
N HIS A 39 5.44 -22.20 -19.96
CA HIS A 39 4.61 -22.87 -20.95
C HIS A 39 5.32 -24.11 -21.49
N LEU A 40 4.83 -25.30 -21.13
CA LEU A 40 5.50 -26.59 -21.40
C LEU A 40 5.45 -27.04 -22.87
N GLY A 41 4.68 -26.36 -23.72
CA GLY A 41 4.72 -26.49 -25.18
C GLY A 41 5.74 -25.57 -25.87
N HIS A 42 6.54 -24.81 -25.12
CA HIS A 42 7.55 -23.88 -25.62
C HIS A 42 8.92 -24.15 -24.95
N SER A 43 9.98 -23.51 -25.45
CA SER A 43 11.37 -23.70 -24.99
C SER A 43 12.13 -22.37 -24.89
N GLY A 44 13.17 -22.34 -24.07
CA GLY A 44 13.97 -21.13 -23.83
C GLY A 44 13.11 -19.96 -23.33
N MET A 45 13.48 -18.74 -23.71
CA MET A 45 12.76 -17.51 -23.33
C MET A 45 11.27 -17.53 -23.72
N ALA A 46 10.91 -18.16 -24.84
CA ALA A 46 9.52 -18.25 -25.29
C ALA A 46 8.60 -19.10 -24.38
N SER A 47 9.18 -19.84 -23.42
CA SER A 47 8.41 -20.54 -22.38
C SER A 47 8.04 -19.67 -21.18
N LEU A 48 8.60 -18.46 -21.04
CA LEU A 48 8.28 -17.56 -19.93
C LEU A 48 6.91 -16.86 -20.12
N PRO A 49 6.36 -16.26 -19.06
CA PRO A 49 5.37 -15.19 -19.17
C PRO A 49 5.95 -13.99 -19.93
N PHE A 50 5.11 -13.02 -20.29
CA PHE A 50 5.53 -11.73 -20.85
C PHE A 50 6.14 -10.84 -19.75
N ILE A 51 7.29 -11.25 -19.23
CA ILE A 51 7.94 -10.64 -18.06
C ILE A 51 8.50 -9.23 -18.32
N ASP A 52 8.68 -8.84 -19.58
CA ASP A 52 9.26 -7.54 -19.96
C ASP A 52 8.27 -6.37 -19.80
N GLU A 53 6.98 -6.67 -19.63
CA GLU A 53 5.88 -5.70 -19.52
C GLU A 53 5.59 -5.28 -18.06
N LEU A 54 6.49 -5.62 -17.11
CA LEU A 54 6.36 -5.28 -15.69
C LEU A 54 7.71 -4.88 -15.09
N ASP A 55 7.75 -3.76 -14.36
CA ASP A 55 8.88 -3.47 -13.48
C ASP A 55 8.79 -4.34 -12.22
N TRP A 56 9.66 -5.34 -12.14
CA TRP A 56 9.65 -6.30 -11.03
C TRP A 56 10.15 -5.70 -9.70
N SER A 57 10.78 -4.52 -9.72
CA SER A 57 11.20 -3.83 -8.49
C SER A 57 10.02 -3.20 -7.73
N GLU A 58 8.92 -2.88 -8.43
CA GLU A 58 7.68 -2.35 -7.83
C GLU A 58 6.84 -3.40 -7.10
N VAL A 59 7.07 -4.69 -7.35
CA VAL A 59 6.28 -5.80 -6.78
C VAL A 59 6.45 -5.84 -5.26
N ASP A 60 5.35 -5.74 -4.51
CA ASP A 60 5.34 -5.93 -3.05
C ASP A 60 5.34 -7.42 -2.66
N ALA A 61 4.57 -8.25 -3.39
CA ALA A 61 4.37 -9.67 -3.11
C ALA A 61 4.30 -10.52 -4.38
N LEU A 62 4.89 -11.70 -4.34
CA LEU A 62 4.72 -12.75 -5.34
C LEU A 62 4.20 -14.02 -4.64
N LEU A 63 2.98 -14.43 -4.96
CA LEU A 63 2.25 -15.51 -4.28
C LEU A 63 2.17 -16.73 -5.20
N ILE A 64 2.80 -17.84 -4.82
CA ILE A 64 2.76 -19.10 -5.59
C ILE A 64 1.77 -20.07 -4.96
N THR A 65 0.74 -20.47 -5.73
CA THR A 65 -0.36 -21.34 -5.28
C THR A 65 0.11 -22.77 -5.04
N HIS A 66 0.85 -23.33 -5.99
CA HIS A 66 1.27 -24.73 -5.96
C HIS A 66 2.53 -24.99 -6.78
N PHE A 67 2.99 -26.24 -6.81
CA PHE A 67 4.35 -26.58 -7.26
C PHE A 67 4.50 -26.92 -8.76
N HIS A 68 3.42 -26.92 -9.56
CA HIS A 68 3.53 -27.30 -10.97
C HIS A 68 4.32 -26.26 -11.79
N MET A 69 4.89 -26.70 -12.92
CA MET A 69 5.89 -25.91 -13.65
C MET A 69 5.28 -24.68 -14.33
N ASP A 70 4.06 -24.85 -14.82
CA ASP A 70 3.11 -23.86 -15.32
C ASP A 70 2.60 -22.85 -14.27
N HIS A 71 2.90 -23.04 -12.98
CA HIS A 71 2.62 -22.06 -11.92
C HIS A 71 3.87 -21.56 -11.16
N ALA A 72 5.00 -22.28 -11.21
CA ALA A 72 6.16 -21.96 -10.36
C ALA A 72 7.55 -21.97 -11.05
N ALA A 73 7.71 -22.42 -12.29
CA ALA A 73 9.06 -22.64 -12.85
C ALA A 73 9.76 -21.38 -13.41
N ALA A 74 9.04 -20.31 -13.76
CA ALA A 74 9.66 -19.05 -14.15
C ALA A 74 10.16 -18.23 -12.95
N LEU A 75 9.71 -18.56 -11.73
CA LEU A 75 10.06 -17.86 -10.50
C LEU A 75 11.58 -17.67 -10.32
N THR A 76 12.40 -18.69 -10.57
CA THR A 76 13.87 -18.56 -10.44
C THR A 76 14.46 -17.63 -11.50
N TYR A 77 13.87 -17.55 -12.70
CA TYR A 77 14.25 -16.56 -13.70
C TYR A 77 13.91 -15.15 -13.20
N ILE A 78 12.66 -14.92 -12.80
CA ILE A 78 12.19 -13.63 -12.28
C ILE A 78 13.07 -13.16 -11.11
N MET A 79 13.30 -14.00 -10.11
CA MET A 79 14.07 -13.63 -8.92
C MET A 79 15.56 -13.37 -9.19
N GLU A 80 16.20 -14.05 -10.13
CA GLU A 80 17.68 -14.02 -10.28
C GLU A 80 18.15 -13.48 -11.64
N LYS A 81 17.24 -13.04 -12.52
CA LYS A 81 17.55 -12.50 -13.87
C LYS A 81 16.78 -11.20 -14.21
N THR A 82 15.87 -10.73 -13.36
CA THR A 82 15.20 -9.42 -13.48
C THR A 82 15.59 -8.49 -12.31
N ASN A 83 15.12 -7.24 -12.34
CA ASN A 83 15.30 -6.26 -11.27
C ASN A 83 14.45 -6.52 -10.00
N PHE A 84 13.74 -7.65 -9.91
CA PHE A 84 12.98 -8.06 -8.70
C PHE A 84 13.80 -7.93 -7.41
N ARG A 85 15.09 -8.29 -7.46
CA ARG A 85 16.00 -8.25 -6.31
C ARG A 85 16.52 -6.87 -5.94
N ASP A 86 16.33 -5.87 -6.79
CA ASP A 86 16.65 -4.47 -6.50
C ASP A 86 15.46 -3.77 -5.79
N GLY A 87 14.28 -4.41 -5.81
CA GLY A 87 13.06 -3.92 -5.19
C GLY A 87 12.78 -4.44 -3.77
N LYS A 88 11.52 -4.25 -3.37
CA LYS A 88 10.97 -4.55 -2.03
C LYS A 88 10.30 -5.94 -1.92
N GLY A 89 10.26 -6.70 -3.02
CA GLY A 89 9.36 -7.84 -3.20
C GLY A 89 9.66 -9.05 -2.32
N LYS A 90 8.59 -9.71 -1.86
CA LYS A 90 8.65 -10.94 -1.06
C LYS A 90 7.91 -12.07 -1.74
N VAL A 91 8.53 -13.24 -1.83
CA VAL A 91 7.94 -14.43 -2.45
C VAL A 91 7.39 -15.37 -1.40
N TYR A 92 6.18 -15.88 -1.60
CA TYR A 92 5.48 -16.76 -0.65
C TYR A 92 5.04 -18.08 -1.29
N MET A 93 5.18 -19.17 -0.54
CA MET A 93 4.72 -20.54 -0.87
C MET A 93 4.22 -21.22 0.39
N THR A 94 3.33 -22.22 0.28
CA THR A 94 3.06 -23.11 1.43
C THR A 94 4.28 -23.97 1.77
N HIS A 95 4.39 -24.44 3.02
CA HIS A 95 5.48 -25.34 3.44
C HIS A 95 5.66 -26.58 2.52
N PRO A 96 4.60 -27.32 2.12
CA PRO A 96 4.77 -28.43 1.18
C PRO A 96 5.16 -27.96 -0.22
N THR A 97 4.55 -26.89 -0.74
CA THR A 97 4.88 -26.34 -2.07
C THR A 97 6.36 -25.97 -2.17
N LYS A 98 6.93 -25.25 -1.19
CA LYS A 98 8.37 -24.94 -1.17
C LYS A 98 9.26 -26.19 -1.14
N ALA A 99 8.85 -27.22 -0.38
CA ALA A 99 9.60 -28.46 -0.26
C ALA A 99 9.57 -29.31 -1.54
N VAL A 100 8.43 -29.32 -2.26
CA VAL A 100 8.29 -30.02 -3.55
C VAL A 100 8.99 -29.25 -4.67
N HIS A 101 8.77 -27.94 -4.77
CA HIS A 101 9.36 -27.04 -5.76
C HIS A 101 10.88 -27.20 -5.83
N LYS A 102 11.57 -27.27 -4.68
CA LYS A 102 13.01 -27.58 -4.58
C LYS A 102 13.44 -28.76 -5.47
N PHE A 103 12.68 -29.85 -5.47
CA PHE A 103 13.03 -31.06 -6.19
C PHE A 103 12.63 -31.01 -7.67
N MET A 104 11.54 -30.31 -8.00
CA MET A 104 11.14 -30.09 -9.39
C MET A 104 12.12 -29.16 -10.12
N MET A 105 12.54 -28.05 -9.51
CA MET A 105 13.54 -27.15 -10.11
C MET A 105 14.91 -27.82 -10.29
N GLN A 106 15.30 -28.72 -9.37
CA GLN A 106 16.52 -29.52 -9.50
C GLN A 106 16.49 -30.52 -10.68
N ASP A 107 15.31 -30.98 -11.10
CA ASP A 107 15.16 -31.88 -12.25
C ASP A 107 14.93 -31.08 -13.55
N PHE A 108 14.19 -29.96 -13.49
CA PHE A 108 14.02 -29.02 -14.59
C PHE A 108 15.37 -28.50 -15.11
N VAL A 109 16.25 -27.98 -14.23
CA VAL A 109 17.59 -27.51 -14.63
C VAL A 109 18.47 -28.66 -15.12
N ARG A 110 18.28 -29.88 -14.62
CA ARG A 110 18.99 -31.06 -15.13
C ARG A 110 18.57 -31.39 -16.56
N MET A 111 17.26 -31.35 -16.84
CA MET A 111 16.73 -31.59 -18.17
C MET A 111 17.14 -30.48 -19.15
N SER A 112 17.08 -29.20 -18.74
CA SER A 112 17.50 -28.08 -19.59
C SER A 112 19.02 -28.03 -19.82
N SER A 113 19.85 -28.51 -18.88
CA SER A 113 21.32 -28.50 -19.02
C SER A 113 21.88 -29.33 -20.18
N SER A 114 21.04 -30.12 -20.86
CA SER A 114 21.39 -30.84 -22.11
C SER A 114 21.08 -30.03 -23.38
N SER A 115 20.63 -28.78 -23.24
CA SER A 115 20.28 -27.85 -24.32
C SER A 115 21.04 -26.52 -24.17
N SER A 116 21.14 -25.74 -25.24
CA SER A 116 21.70 -24.38 -25.23
C SER A 116 20.86 -23.37 -24.44
N ASP A 117 19.58 -23.65 -24.26
CA ASP A 117 18.56 -22.64 -23.92
C ASP A 117 18.22 -22.66 -22.42
N ALA A 118 19.23 -22.93 -21.58
CA ALA A 118 19.07 -23.07 -20.14
C ALA A 118 18.80 -21.71 -19.46
N LEU A 119 17.54 -21.46 -19.10
CA LEU A 119 17.05 -20.21 -18.49
C LEU A 119 17.83 -19.74 -17.24
N PHE A 120 18.30 -20.66 -16.40
CA PHE A 120 19.01 -20.35 -15.16
C PHE A 120 19.84 -21.54 -14.67
N SER A 121 20.81 -21.27 -13.78
CA SER A 121 21.76 -22.23 -13.26
C SER A 121 21.28 -22.96 -11.99
N PRO A 122 21.93 -24.06 -11.56
CA PRO A 122 21.68 -24.68 -10.26
C PRO A 122 21.97 -23.78 -9.06
N MET A 123 22.81 -22.75 -9.23
CA MET A 123 23.10 -21.76 -8.20
C MET A 123 21.93 -20.80 -8.02
N ASP A 124 21.35 -20.31 -9.13
CA ASP A 124 20.16 -19.45 -9.12
C ASP A 124 19.00 -20.13 -8.40
N VAL A 125 18.73 -21.41 -8.68
CA VAL A 125 17.72 -22.23 -7.97
C VAL A 125 18.00 -22.34 -6.47
N THR A 126 19.27 -22.29 -6.06
CA THR A 126 19.66 -22.39 -4.64
C THR A 126 19.47 -21.04 -3.93
N MET A 127 19.75 -19.93 -4.62
CA MET A 127 19.56 -18.56 -4.12
C MET A 127 18.07 -18.21 -4.02
N SER A 128 17.30 -18.41 -5.09
CA SER A 128 15.87 -18.11 -5.14
C SER A 128 15.11 -18.88 -4.05
N LEU A 129 15.39 -20.18 -3.91
CA LEU A 129 14.81 -21.04 -2.89
C LEU A 129 15.14 -20.61 -1.45
N ALA A 130 16.27 -19.94 -1.20
CA ALA A 130 16.56 -19.41 0.13
C ALA A 130 15.58 -18.27 0.47
N SER A 131 15.34 -17.36 -0.47
CA SER A 131 14.54 -16.14 -0.31
C SER A 131 13.02 -16.36 -0.24
N ILE A 132 12.49 -17.49 -0.71
CA ILE A 132 11.04 -17.81 -0.61
C ILE A 132 10.61 -17.97 0.86
N ILE A 133 9.59 -17.25 1.29
CA ILE A 133 9.02 -17.35 2.65
C ILE A 133 7.96 -18.46 2.68
N PRO A 134 8.13 -19.52 3.49
CA PRO A 134 7.10 -20.54 3.66
C PRO A 134 5.99 -20.06 4.59
N VAL A 135 4.73 -20.33 4.25
CA VAL A 135 3.53 -20.02 5.05
C VAL A 135 2.70 -21.25 5.36
N SER A 136 1.90 -21.18 6.43
CA SER A 136 0.87 -22.18 6.74
C SER A 136 -0.49 -21.79 6.14
N ALA A 137 -1.35 -22.78 5.91
CA ALA A 137 -2.75 -22.54 5.59
C ALA A 137 -3.45 -21.80 6.75
N HIS A 138 -4.48 -21.02 6.42
CA HIS A 138 -5.28 -20.19 7.34
C HIS A 138 -4.53 -19.11 8.11
N GLN A 139 -3.22 -18.95 7.84
CA GLN A 139 -2.39 -17.92 8.44
C GLN A 139 -2.59 -16.58 7.70
N LEU A 140 -3.02 -15.55 8.43
CA LEU A 140 -3.02 -14.17 7.94
C LEU A 140 -1.58 -13.64 7.90
N ILE A 141 -1.14 -13.20 6.73
CA ILE A 141 0.19 -12.61 6.49
C ILE A 141 0.01 -11.15 6.09
N ASN A 142 0.62 -10.23 6.84
CA ASN A 142 0.75 -8.82 6.45
C ASN A 142 2.10 -8.64 5.74
N VAL A 143 2.08 -8.25 4.45
CA VAL A 143 3.31 -8.16 3.63
C VAL A 143 4.00 -6.81 3.84
N CYS A 144 3.20 -5.75 3.72
CA CYS A 144 3.55 -4.34 3.90
C CYS A 144 2.24 -3.56 4.24
N PRO A 145 2.31 -2.29 4.66
CA PRO A 145 1.11 -1.49 4.93
C PRO A 145 0.16 -1.46 3.72
N GLY A 146 -1.09 -1.86 3.94
CA GLY A 146 -2.11 -1.95 2.90
C GLY A 146 -2.12 -3.24 2.06
N ILE A 147 -1.29 -4.24 2.34
CA ILE A 147 -1.38 -5.58 1.73
C ILE A 147 -1.37 -6.67 2.80
N SER A 148 -2.39 -7.51 2.80
CA SER A 148 -2.40 -8.78 3.54
C SER A 148 -2.97 -9.92 2.71
N PHE A 149 -2.70 -11.16 3.08
CA PHE A 149 -3.36 -12.33 2.47
C PHE A 149 -3.55 -13.47 3.48
N THR A 150 -4.52 -14.34 3.21
CA THR A 150 -4.71 -15.62 3.87
C THR A 150 -4.79 -16.72 2.82
N SER A 151 -4.06 -17.83 3.03
CA SER A 151 -4.12 -18.99 2.15
C SER A 151 -5.14 -20.03 2.63
N TYR A 152 -5.94 -20.58 1.71
CA TYR A 152 -6.93 -21.63 1.94
C TYR A 152 -6.56 -22.86 1.11
N HIS A 153 -6.93 -24.07 1.52
CA HIS A 153 -6.62 -25.27 0.75
C HIS A 153 -7.34 -25.28 -0.60
N ALA A 154 -6.62 -25.63 -1.67
CA ALA A 154 -7.15 -25.78 -3.04
C ALA A 154 -7.43 -27.26 -3.42
N GLY A 155 -7.03 -28.22 -2.60
CA GLY A 155 -6.98 -29.63 -3.01
C GLY A 155 -5.90 -29.84 -4.07
N HIS A 156 -6.27 -30.29 -5.28
CA HIS A 156 -5.43 -30.39 -6.49
C HIS A 156 -4.09 -31.17 -6.35
N VAL A 157 -3.09 -30.60 -5.66
CA VAL A 157 -1.84 -31.28 -5.26
C VAL A 157 -1.40 -30.92 -3.83
N LEU A 158 -0.52 -31.74 -3.24
CA LEU A 158 -0.04 -31.54 -1.87
C LEU A 158 0.56 -30.13 -1.63
N GLY A 159 -0.17 -29.31 -0.89
CA GLY A 159 0.24 -27.94 -0.55
C GLY A 159 -0.34 -26.85 -1.46
N ALA A 160 -1.15 -27.19 -2.46
CA ALA A 160 -1.84 -26.21 -3.27
C ALA A 160 -2.80 -25.35 -2.43
N CYS A 161 -2.78 -24.04 -2.65
CA CYS A 161 -3.63 -23.10 -1.95
C CYS A 161 -4.20 -21.99 -2.84
N MET A 162 -5.39 -21.54 -2.45
CA MET A 162 -6.03 -20.34 -2.98
C MET A 162 -5.68 -19.16 -2.06
N PHE A 163 -5.34 -18.01 -2.62
CA PHE A 163 -5.04 -16.81 -1.85
C PHE A 163 -6.24 -15.86 -1.82
N LEU A 164 -6.77 -15.61 -0.62
CA LEU A 164 -7.61 -14.45 -0.36
C LEU A 164 -6.71 -13.28 -0.01
N ILE A 165 -6.58 -12.34 -0.95
CA ILE A 165 -5.72 -11.17 -0.89
C ILE A 165 -6.57 -9.96 -0.52
N ASP A 166 -6.10 -9.13 0.41
CA ASP A 166 -6.66 -7.82 0.72
C ASP A 166 -5.64 -6.75 0.32
N ILE A 167 -6.01 -5.92 -0.66
CA ILE A 167 -5.24 -4.75 -1.09
C ILE A 167 -6.05 -3.50 -0.73
N ALA A 168 -5.60 -2.76 0.28
CA ALA A 168 -6.22 -1.53 0.76
C ALA A 168 -7.75 -1.62 1.00
N GLY A 169 -8.22 -2.77 1.49
CA GLY A 169 -9.62 -3.08 1.80
C GLY A 169 -10.37 -3.87 0.72
N LEU A 170 -9.84 -3.94 -0.51
CA LEU A 170 -10.43 -4.67 -1.64
C LEU A 170 -10.01 -6.14 -1.62
N LYS A 171 -10.97 -7.06 -1.73
CA LYS A 171 -10.75 -8.50 -1.52
C LYS A 171 -10.79 -9.28 -2.82
N ILE A 172 -9.68 -9.94 -3.13
CA ILE A 172 -9.46 -10.70 -4.36
C ILE A 172 -9.16 -12.15 -3.97
N LEU A 173 -9.94 -13.11 -4.46
CA LEU A 173 -9.66 -14.54 -4.32
C LEU A 173 -9.02 -15.07 -5.60
N TYR A 174 -7.75 -15.45 -5.55
CA TYR A 174 -7.05 -16.14 -6.64
C TYR A 174 -6.97 -17.64 -6.33
N THR A 175 -7.54 -18.50 -7.17
CA THR A 175 -7.60 -19.95 -6.89
C THR A 175 -6.30 -20.69 -7.23
N GLY A 176 -5.62 -20.30 -8.31
CA GLY A 176 -4.76 -21.24 -9.04
C GLY A 176 -5.58 -22.45 -9.51
N ASP A 177 -4.94 -23.62 -9.62
CA ASP A 177 -5.65 -24.87 -9.91
C ASP A 177 -6.22 -25.50 -8.63
N TYR A 178 -7.47 -25.97 -8.68
CA TYR A 178 -8.20 -26.44 -7.51
C TYR A 178 -9.16 -27.62 -7.81
N SER A 179 -9.42 -28.46 -6.79
CA SER A 179 -10.36 -29.59 -6.87
C SER A 179 -11.46 -29.47 -5.83
N ARG A 180 -12.72 -29.69 -6.22
CA ARG A 180 -13.84 -29.82 -5.26
C ARG A 180 -14.17 -31.27 -4.89
N GLU A 181 -13.62 -32.25 -5.63
CA GLU A 181 -13.61 -33.67 -5.26
C GLU A 181 -12.56 -33.94 -4.15
N GLU A 182 -12.90 -34.80 -3.17
CA GLU A 182 -11.96 -35.26 -2.14
C GLU A 182 -11.24 -36.52 -2.61
N ASP A 183 -9.91 -36.43 -2.75
CA ASP A 183 -9.05 -37.57 -3.07
C ASP A 183 -8.90 -38.54 -1.88
N ARG A 184 -8.36 -39.73 -2.16
CA ARG A 184 -7.90 -40.67 -1.13
C ARG A 184 -6.89 -40.04 -0.16
N HIS A 185 -6.12 -39.03 -0.60
CA HIS A 185 -5.15 -38.33 0.27
C HIS A 185 -5.31 -36.81 0.45
N LEU A 186 -5.80 -36.05 -0.53
CA LEU A 186 -5.96 -34.60 -0.39
C LEU A 186 -7.32 -34.23 0.19
N VAL A 187 -7.38 -33.07 0.84
CA VAL A 187 -8.64 -32.36 1.10
C VAL A 187 -9.18 -31.79 -0.20
N LYS A 188 -10.50 -31.56 -0.28
CA LYS A 188 -11.09 -30.69 -1.32
C LYS A 188 -10.82 -29.20 -1.02
N ALA A 189 -11.01 -28.35 -2.03
CA ALA A 189 -10.89 -26.91 -1.91
C ALA A 189 -11.92 -26.31 -0.94
N GLU A 190 -11.45 -25.41 -0.08
CA GLU A 190 -12.26 -24.75 0.95
C GLU A 190 -13.03 -23.55 0.39
N LEU A 191 -14.19 -23.23 0.96
CA LEU A 191 -14.85 -21.94 0.71
C LEU A 191 -14.34 -20.93 1.75
N PRO A 192 -13.71 -19.80 1.35
CA PRO A 192 -13.31 -18.78 2.32
C PRO A 192 -14.52 -18.19 3.06
N PRO A 193 -14.39 -17.88 4.37
CA PRO A 193 -15.50 -17.37 5.20
C PRO A 193 -15.87 -15.90 4.91
N ILE A 194 -15.18 -15.25 3.97
CA ILE A 194 -15.39 -13.85 3.58
C ILE A 194 -15.63 -13.82 2.07
N ARG A 195 -16.75 -13.22 1.66
CA ARG A 195 -17.07 -12.93 0.26
C ARG A 195 -15.99 -11.99 -0.33
N PRO A 196 -15.29 -12.37 -1.40
CA PRO A 196 -14.41 -11.46 -2.13
C PRO A 196 -15.20 -10.58 -3.11
N ASP A 197 -14.65 -9.42 -3.45
CA ASP A 197 -15.20 -8.54 -4.49
C ASP A 197 -14.90 -9.10 -5.89
N VAL A 198 -13.71 -9.69 -6.05
CA VAL A 198 -13.20 -10.31 -7.27
C VAL A 198 -12.81 -11.77 -7.03
N LEU A 199 -13.24 -12.67 -7.92
CA LEU A 199 -12.75 -14.03 -8.03
C LEU A 199 -11.94 -14.19 -9.32
N ILE A 200 -10.72 -14.71 -9.22
CA ILE A 200 -9.87 -15.09 -10.34
C ILE A 200 -9.70 -16.61 -10.29
N VAL A 201 -10.23 -17.31 -11.29
CA VAL A 201 -10.50 -18.76 -11.23
C VAL A 201 -10.08 -19.48 -12.52
N GLU A 202 -9.58 -20.72 -12.37
CA GLU A 202 -9.21 -21.55 -13.52
C GLU A 202 -10.42 -21.94 -14.40
N SER A 203 -10.13 -22.33 -15.64
CA SER A 203 -11.14 -22.72 -16.64
C SER A 203 -10.73 -23.95 -17.47
N THR A 204 -9.78 -24.75 -16.98
CA THR A 204 -9.13 -25.90 -17.65
C THR A 204 -10.12 -26.83 -18.38
N PHE A 205 -11.16 -27.32 -17.69
CA PHE A 205 -12.17 -28.20 -18.29
C PHE A 205 -13.36 -27.45 -18.94
N GLY A 206 -13.46 -26.14 -18.79
CA GLY A 206 -14.51 -25.29 -19.37
C GLY A 206 -15.93 -25.77 -19.03
N VAL A 207 -16.65 -26.29 -20.04
CA VAL A 207 -18.02 -26.83 -19.92
C VAL A 207 -18.09 -28.36 -19.86
N GLN A 208 -16.96 -29.06 -19.73
CA GLN A 208 -16.92 -30.52 -19.61
C GLN A 208 -17.38 -30.95 -18.21
N THR A 209 -18.04 -32.10 -18.11
CA THR A 209 -18.41 -32.77 -16.85
C THR A 209 -17.74 -34.14 -16.81
N LEU A 210 -17.17 -34.53 -15.67
CA LEU A 210 -16.38 -35.76 -15.54
C LEU A 210 -17.19 -36.94 -15.02
N GLU A 211 -16.74 -38.16 -15.31
CA GLU A 211 -17.31 -39.38 -14.72
C GLU A 211 -17.03 -39.45 -13.21
N ALA A 212 -18.03 -39.89 -12.44
CA ALA A 212 -17.97 -39.95 -10.97
C ALA A 212 -16.87 -40.90 -10.48
N ARG A 213 -16.28 -40.56 -9.33
CA ARG A 213 -15.01 -41.14 -8.87
C ARG A 213 -14.99 -42.68 -8.78
N ASP A 214 -16.03 -43.29 -8.24
CA ASP A 214 -16.09 -44.75 -8.09
C ASP A 214 -16.13 -45.47 -9.45
N ALA A 215 -16.86 -44.92 -10.42
CA ALA A 215 -16.89 -45.44 -11.79
C ALA A 215 -15.54 -45.25 -12.50
N LYS A 216 -14.88 -44.11 -12.28
CA LYS A 216 -13.53 -43.81 -12.78
C LYS A 216 -12.48 -44.79 -12.25
N GLU A 217 -12.47 -45.05 -10.95
CA GLU A 217 -11.52 -46.01 -10.34
C GLU A 217 -11.82 -47.46 -10.73
N ALA A 218 -13.10 -47.84 -10.86
CA ALA A 218 -13.47 -49.15 -11.40
C ALA A 218 -12.97 -49.32 -12.85
N ARG A 219 -13.35 -48.42 -13.76
CA ARG A 219 -12.93 -48.41 -15.17
C ARG A 219 -11.40 -48.45 -15.32
N PHE A 220 -10.69 -47.64 -14.54
CA PHE A 220 -9.22 -47.62 -14.52
C PHE A 220 -8.63 -48.97 -14.10
N THR A 221 -9.07 -49.53 -12.97
CA THR A 221 -8.51 -50.77 -12.45
C THR A 221 -8.89 -52.00 -13.30
N GLU A 222 -10.09 -52.03 -13.87
CA GLU A 222 -10.53 -53.03 -14.85
C GLU A 222 -9.70 -52.98 -16.14
N LEU A 223 -9.44 -51.78 -16.68
CA LEU A 223 -8.59 -51.60 -17.86
C LEU A 223 -7.16 -52.11 -17.59
N VAL A 224 -6.55 -51.69 -16.48
CA VAL A 224 -5.22 -52.17 -16.03
C VAL A 224 -5.21 -53.70 -15.91
N HIS A 225 -6.22 -54.29 -15.26
CA HIS A 225 -6.35 -55.74 -15.14
C HIS A 225 -6.45 -56.41 -16.52
N SER A 226 -7.22 -55.86 -17.46
CA SER A 226 -7.41 -56.42 -18.81
C SER A 226 -6.11 -56.48 -19.63
N ILE A 227 -5.26 -55.45 -19.54
CA ILE A 227 -3.97 -55.36 -20.25
C ILE A 227 -2.97 -56.38 -19.67
N ILE A 228 -2.94 -56.52 -18.35
CA ILE A 228 -2.14 -57.54 -17.67
C ILE A 228 -2.63 -58.96 -18.03
N ARG A 229 -3.95 -59.19 -18.05
CA ARG A 229 -4.56 -60.50 -18.37
C ARG A 229 -4.36 -60.92 -19.84
N ARG A 230 -4.23 -59.99 -20.78
CA ARG A 230 -3.80 -60.26 -22.17
C ARG A 230 -2.27 -60.39 -22.33
N GLY A 231 -1.52 -60.37 -21.23
CA GLY A 231 -0.08 -60.64 -21.20
C GLY A 231 0.77 -59.52 -21.81
N GLY A 232 0.37 -58.26 -21.63
CA GLY A 232 1.15 -57.08 -22.03
C GLY A 232 1.51 -56.19 -20.85
N HIS A 233 2.30 -55.15 -21.11
CA HIS A 233 2.69 -54.14 -20.13
C HIS A 233 1.71 -52.95 -20.14
N VAL A 234 1.46 -52.39 -18.97
CA VAL A 234 0.72 -51.12 -18.81
C VAL A 234 1.73 -49.99 -18.62
N LEU A 235 1.70 -48.99 -19.50
CA LEU A 235 2.46 -47.75 -19.36
C LEU A 235 1.50 -46.61 -18.94
N MET A 236 1.84 -45.94 -17.84
CA MET A 236 1.19 -44.70 -17.40
C MET A 236 2.24 -43.58 -17.36
N PRO A 237 2.19 -42.62 -18.30
CA PRO A 237 3.05 -41.45 -18.27
C PRO A 237 2.51 -40.47 -17.23
N VAL A 238 3.29 -40.19 -16.18
CA VAL A 238 2.86 -39.35 -15.05
C VAL A 238 3.98 -38.39 -14.61
N PHE A 239 3.61 -37.22 -14.10
CA PHE A 239 4.57 -36.40 -13.36
C PHE A 239 4.92 -37.08 -12.02
N ALA A 240 6.15 -36.89 -11.54
CA ALA A 240 6.65 -37.56 -10.34
C ALA A 240 5.92 -37.16 -9.04
N LEU A 241 5.15 -36.08 -9.10
CA LEU A 241 4.53 -35.39 -7.98
C LEU A 241 3.09 -35.03 -8.33
N GLY A 242 2.20 -35.09 -7.34
CA GLY A 242 0.77 -34.84 -7.53
C GLY A 242 0.04 -36.13 -7.89
N ARG A 243 -0.66 -36.15 -9.02
CA ARG A 243 -1.61 -37.21 -9.40
C ARG A 243 -1.04 -38.64 -9.39
N ALA A 244 0.26 -38.81 -9.63
CA ALA A 244 0.91 -40.12 -9.48
C ALA A 244 0.73 -40.72 -8.07
N GLN A 245 0.75 -39.92 -7.01
CA GLN A 245 0.57 -40.43 -5.64
C GLN A 245 -0.85 -40.99 -5.42
N GLU A 246 -1.86 -40.44 -6.08
CA GLU A 246 -3.22 -40.96 -6.02
C GLU A 246 -3.34 -42.30 -6.76
N LEU A 247 -2.81 -42.40 -7.99
CA LEU A 247 -2.79 -43.64 -8.77
C LEU A 247 -2.07 -44.77 -8.03
N LEU A 248 -0.96 -44.48 -7.34
CA LEU A 248 -0.24 -45.46 -6.52
C LEU A 248 -1.09 -45.96 -5.33
N LEU A 249 -1.92 -45.11 -4.72
CA LEU A 249 -2.85 -45.51 -3.65
C LEU A 249 -4.00 -46.39 -4.18
N VAL A 250 -4.56 -46.06 -5.33
CA VAL A 250 -5.60 -46.89 -6.00
C VAL A 250 -5.03 -48.28 -6.33
N LEU A 251 -3.83 -48.34 -6.91
CA LEU A 251 -3.22 -49.59 -7.36
C LEU A 251 -2.76 -50.49 -6.20
N ASP A 252 -2.16 -49.97 -5.14
CA ASP A 252 -1.76 -50.79 -3.98
C ASP A 252 -2.98 -51.37 -3.24
N GLU A 253 -4.08 -50.62 -3.17
CA GLU A 253 -5.35 -51.14 -2.64
C GLU A 253 -5.99 -52.19 -3.58
N TYR A 254 -5.95 -51.97 -4.90
CA TYR A 254 -6.51 -52.92 -5.86
C TYR A 254 -5.71 -54.23 -5.89
N TRP A 255 -4.37 -54.18 -5.89
CA TRP A 255 -3.52 -55.38 -5.80
C TRP A 255 -3.78 -56.15 -4.50
N LYS A 256 -3.87 -55.46 -3.36
CA LYS A 256 -4.21 -56.07 -2.07
C LYS A 256 -5.57 -56.80 -2.06
N LYS A 257 -6.50 -56.43 -2.94
CA LYS A 257 -7.80 -57.10 -3.13
C LYS A 257 -7.75 -58.27 -4.14
N HIS A 258 -6.70 -58.37 -4.96
CA HIS A 258 -6.61 -59.29 -6.11
C HIS A 258 -5.33 -60.16 -6.05
N PRO A 259 -5.36 -61.30 -5.32
CA PRO A 259 -4.19 -62.16 -5.14
C PRO A 259 -3.61 -62.76 -6.43
N ASP A 260 -4.40 -62.83 -7.50
CA ASP A 260 -3.98 -63.22 -8.84
C ASP A 260 -2.98 -62.22 -9.46
N LEU A 261 -3.07 -60.94 -9.10
CA LEU A 261 -2.14 -59.89 -9.53
C LEU A 261 -0.86 -59.79 -8.67
N HIS A 262 -0.76 -60.50 -7.54
CA HIS A 262 0.42 -60.43 -6.66
C HIS A 262 1.75 -60.80 -7.34
N ASN A 263 1.72 -61.58 -8.43
CA ASN A 263 2.91 -61.95 -9.20
C ASN A 263 3.32 -60.88 -10.25
N VAL A 264 2.49 -59.86 -10.45
CA VAL A 264 2.66 -58.80 -11.46
C VAL A 264 3.20 -57.55 -10.76
N PRO A 265 4.45 -57.13 -11.04
CA PRO A 265 5.05 -55.99 -10.36
C PRO A 265 4.46 -54.67 -10.84
N ILE A 266 4.18 -53.76 -9.89
CA ILE A 266 3.99 -52.34 -10.17
C ILE A 266 5.32 -51.63 -9.96
N TYR A 267 5.76 -50.89 -10.97
CA TYR A 267 7.00 -50.13 -10.98
C TYR A 267 6.73 -48.63 -10.97
N TYR A 268 7.26 -47.92 -9.99
CA TYR A 268 7.35 -46.46 -10.02
C TYR A 268 8.73 -46.02 -10.53
N ALA A 269 8.74 -45.47 -11.74
CA ALA A 269 9.92 -45.14 -12.52
C ALA A 269 10.14 -43.61 -12.60
N SER A 270 10.68 -43.03 -11.53
CA SER A 270 11.14 -41.64 -11.54
C SER A 270 12.40 -41.42 -10.70
N ASN A 271 13.28 -40.54 -11.18
CA ASN A 271 14.48 -40.08 -10.46
C ASN A 271 14.15 -39.33 -9.16
N LEU A 272 12.96 -38.71 -9.09
CA LEU A 272 12.52 -37.97 -7.91
C LEU A 272 11.76 -38.86 -6.91
N ALA A 273 11.16 -39.97 -7.35
CA ALA A 273 10.25 -40.84 -6.60
C ALA A 273 10.54 -40.95 -5.09
N ARG A 274 11.73 -41.44 -4.73
CA ARG A 274 12.15 -41.65 -3.32
C ARG A 274 12.23 -40.35 -2.51
N LYS A 275 12.62 -39.23 -3.13
CA LYS A 275 12.63 -37.90 -2.48
C LYS A 275 11.19 -37.40 -2.27
N CYS A 276 10.33 -37.56 -3.28
CA CYS A 276 8.92 -37.17 -3.24
C CYS A 276 8.15 -37.88 -2.13
N MET A 277 8.34 -39.21 -1.98
CA MET A 277 7.67 -39.97 -0.91
C MET A 277 8.04 -39.45 0.49
N ALA A 278 9.30 -39.05 0.72
CA ALA A 278 9.72 -38.47 2.00
C ALA A 278 9.02 -37.13 2.29
N VAL A 279 8.79 -36.29 1.27
CA VAL A 279 8.02 -35.05 1.41
C VAL A 279 6.56 -35.34 1.74
N TYR A 280 5.91 -36.26 1.01
CA TYR A 280 4.53 -36.66 1.27
C TYR A 280 4.35 -37.22 2.69
N GLN A 281 5.28 -38.08 3.15
CA GLN A 281 5.27 -38.63 4.51
C GLN A 281 5.53 -37.57 5.60
N THR A 282 6.23 -36.47 5.28
CA THR A 282 6.49 -35.36 6.21
C THR A 282 5.25 -34.47 6.41
N TYR A 283 4.50 -34.21 5.33
CA TYR A 283 3.34 -33.31 5.32
C TYR A 283 1.99 -34.04 5.48
N ILE A 284 1.96 -35.24 6.05
CA ILE A 284 0.72 -36.00 6.37
C ILE A 284 -0.29 -35.17 7.20
N HIS A 285 0.16 -34.22 8.00
CA HIS A 285 -0.72 -33.34 8.78
C HIS A 285 -1.58 -32.39 7.93
N THR A 286 -1.17 -32.08 6.69
CA THR A 286 -1.95 -31.26 5.72
C THR A 286 -2.84 -32.09 4.79
N MET A 287 -2.91 -33.42 4.99
CA MET A 287 -3.74 -34.34 4.21
C MET A 287 -5.13 -34.51 4.85
N ASN A 288 -6.03 -35.22 4.17
CA ASN A 288 -7.42 -35.42 4.62
C ASN A 288 -7.54 -36.16 5.98
N ALA A 289 -8.75 -36.25 6.52
CA ALA A 289 -9.01 -36.93 7.79
C ALA A 289 -8.68 -38.44 7.76
N ASN A 290 -8.87 -39.10 6.61
CA ASN A 290 -8.61 -40.53 6.41
C ASN A 290 -7.12 -40.87 6.58
N ILE A 291 -6.23 -40.22 5.83
CA ILE A 291 -4.78 -40.43 5.91
C ILE A 291 -4.26 -40.14 7.33
N ARG A 292 -4.71 -39.04 7.94
CA ARG A 292 -4.32 -38.67 9.32
C ARG A 292 -4.76 -39.72 10.34
N SER A 293 -5.97 -40.28 10.20
CA SER A 293 -6.46 -41.38 11.04
C SER A 293 -5.67 -42.68 10.85
N ARG A 294 -5.31 -43.04 9.61
CA ARG A 294 -4.48 -44.22 9.31
C ARG A 294 -3.07 -44.07 9.88
N PHE A 295 -2.44 -42.91 9.70
CA PHE A 295 -1.11 -42.63 10.22
C PHE A 295 -1.06 -42.65 11.76
N ALA A 296 -2.08 -42.12 12.44
CA ALA A 296 -2.22 -42.23 13.90
C ALA A 296 -2.30 -43.70 14.39
N LYS A 297 -2.87 -44.60 13.57
CA LYS A 297 -2.92 -46.05 13.79
C LYS A 297 -1.63 -46.79 13.37
N ARG A 298 -0.56 -46.04 13.03
CA ARG A 298 0.74 -46.52 12.51
C ARG A 298 0.67 -47.22 11.14
N ASP A 299 -0.42 -47.03 10.39
CA ASP A 299 -0.55 -47.47 8.99
C ASP A 299 -0.19 -46.29 8.07
N ASN A 300 0.98 -46.32 7.45
CA ASN A 300 1.43 -45.28 6.54
C ASN A 300 1.09 -45.67 5.08
N PRO A 301 0.10 -45.03 4.44
CA PRO A 301 -0.37 -45.42 3.12
C PRO A 301 0.64 -45.12 1.99
N PHE A 302 1.67 -44.30 2.24
CA PHE A 302 2.77 -44.07 1.30
C PHE A 302 3.95 -45.04 1.50
N VAL A 303 3.74 -46.13 2.25
CA VAL A 303 4.64 -47.29 2.32
C VAL A 303 3.93 -48.46 1.64
N PHE A 304 3.87 -48.37 0.31
CA PHE A 304 3.23 -49.35 -0.57
C PHE A 304 3.85 -50.76 -0.40
N LYS A 305 3.03 -51.78 -0.62
CA LYS A 305 3.40 -53.20 -0.44
C LYS A 305 3.56 -53.94 -1.75
N HIS A 306 2.84 -53.51 -2.78
CA HIS A 306 2.81 -54.13 -4.11
C HIS A 306 3.58 -53.32 -5.16
N ILE A 307 4.16 -52.18 -4.76
CA ILE A 307 4.84 -51.22 -5.64
C ILE A 307 6.33 -51.11 -5.31
N SER A 308 7.18 -51.23 -6.33
CA SER A 308 8.63 -51.09 -6.24
C SER A 308 9.13 -49.85 -6.99
N ASN A 309 10.11 -49.14 -6.43
CA ASN A 309 10.87 -48.13 -7.16
C ASN A 309 11.85 -48.84 -8.13
N VAL A 310 11.99 -48.34 -9.36
CA VAL A 310 12.91 -48.97 -10.33
C VAL A 310 14.38 -48.68 -10.00
N PRO A 311 15.28 -49.69 -10.00
CA PRO A 311 16.71 -49.47 -9.86
C PRO A 311 17.29 -48.66 -11.03
N GLN A 312 17.97 -47.57 -10.72
CA GLN A 312 18.62 -46.67 -11.70
C GLN A 312 19.91 -47.26 -12.30
N THR A 313 19.83 -48.51 -12.80
CA THR A 313 20.89 -49.14 -13.60
C THR A 313 20.64 -48.83 -15.07
N ARG A 314 21.64 -48.30 -15.79
CA ARG A 314 21.53 -47.98 -17.23
C ARG A 314 20.92 -49.14 -18.04
N GLY A 315 19.89 -48.85 -18.84
CA GLY A 315 19.19 -49.87 -19.64
C GLY A 315 18.23 -50.74 -18.82
N TRP A 316 17.62 -50.20 -17.75
CA TRP A 316 16.50 -50.86 -17.05
C TRP A 316 15.23 -50.81 -17.90
N GLU A 317 15.07 -49.77 -18.72
CA GLU A 317 13.95 -49.48 -19.59
C GLU A 317 13.68 -50.69 -20.50
N ARG A 318 14.75 -51.16 -21.16
CA ARG A 318 14.76 -52.36 -21.99
C ARG A 318 14.50 -53.65 -21.21
N LYS A 319 15.05 -53.81 -20.01
CA LYS A 319 14.84 -55.01 -19.16
C LYS A 319 13.38 -55.15 -18.71
N ILE A 320 12.66 -54.03 -18.56
CA ILE A 320 11.24 -54.03 -18.22
C ILE A 320 10.40 -54.30 -19.49
N ALA A 321 10.72 -53.67 -20.62
CA ALA A 321 9.99 -53.87 -21.89
C ALA A 321 10.22 -55.25 -22.55
N GLU A 322 11.34 -55.93 -22.28
CA GLU A 322 11.62 -57.31 -22.69
C GLU A 322 11.28 -58.34 -21.58
N GLY A 323 10.65 -57.88 -20.48
CA GLY A 323 10.38 -58.67 -19.27
C GLY A 323 9.00 -59.34 -19.23
N PRO A 324 8.59 -59.89 -18.07
CA PRO A 324 7.21 -60.34 -17.85
C PRO A 324 6.24 -59.14 -17.75
N PRO A 325 4.93 -59.35 -17.97
CA PRO A 325 3.90 -58.32 -17.81
C PRO A 325 4.03 -57.54 -16.50
N CYS A 326 3.92 -56.22 -16.58
CA CYS A 326 4.07 -55.32 -15.43
C CYS A 326 3.29 -54.01 -15.65
N VAL A 327 3.08 -53.27 -14.56
CA VAL A 327 2.53 -51.91 -14.59
C VAL A 327 3.66 -50.92 -14.33
N VAL A 328 3.80 -49.88 -15.15
CA VAL A 328 4.88 -48.88 -15.01
C VAL A 328 4.32 -47.46 -15.01
N LEU A 329 4.50 -46.75 -13.89
CA LEU A 329 4.25 -45.32 -13.78
C LEU A 329 5.58 -44.60 -14.04
N ALA A 330 5.71 -43.90 -15.16
CA ALA A 330 6.97 -43.33 -15.63
C ALA A 330 6.88 -41.82 -15.89
N SER A 331 7.92 -41.07 -15.53
CA SER A 331 7.99 -39.62 -15.74
C SER A 331 8.82 -39.23 -16.97
N PRO A 332 8.46 -38.14 -17.69
CA PRO A 332 7.37 -37.17 -17.46
C PRO A 332 6.01 -37.57 -18.05
N GLY A 333 4.94 -36.86 -17.66
CA GLY A 333 3.57 -37.12 -18.15
C GLY A 333 3.36 -36.87 -19.65
N PHE A 334 4.06 -35.89 -20.24
CA PHE A 334 3.85 -35.51 -21.64
C PHE A 334 4.62 -36.35 -22.68
N MET A 335 5.46 -37.30 -22.25
CA MET A 335 6.25 -38.21 -23.12
C MET A 335 7.12 -37.52 -24.19
N ASN A 336 7.41 -36.23 -24.05
CA ASN A 336 8.29 -35.50 -24.96
C ASN A 336 9.75 -36.00 -24.91
N ASN A 337 10.19 -36.52 -23.75
CA ASN A 337 11.51 -37.11 -23.51
C ASN A 337 11.46 -38.05 -22.28
N GLY A 338 12.62 -38.59 -21.87
CA GLY A 338 12.77 -39.30 -20.59
C GLY A 338 12.17 -40.71 -20.56
N ALA A 339 12.05 -41.27 -19.35
CA ALA A 339 11.73 -42.69 -19.14
C ALA A 339 10.38 -43.13 -19.71
N SER A 340 9.36 -42.26 -19.66
CA SER A 340 8.05 -42.56 -20.26
C SER A 340 8.13 -42.64 -21.79
N ARG A 341 8.93 -41.77 -22.43
CA ARG A 341 9.18 -41.81 -23.88
C ARG A 341 10.00 -43.03 -24.29
N GLU A 342 11.07 -43.36 -23.57
CA GLU A 342 11.90 -44.53 -23.87
C GLU A 342 11.13 -45.84 -23.72
N LEU A 343 10.27 -45.95 -22.70
CA LEU A 343 9.35 -47.10 -22.56
C LEU A 343 8.30 -47.14 -23.67
N LEU A 344 7.72 -46.00 -24.06
CA LEU A 344 6.74 -45.93 -25.15
C LEU A 344 7.34 -46.42 -26.48
N GLU A 345 8.54 -45.97 -26.84
CA GLU A 345 9.21 -46.39 -28.08
C GLU A 345 9.51 -47.90 -28.11
N LEU A 346 9.75 -48.52 -26.95
CA LEU A 346 9.94 -49.97 -26.81
C LEU A 346 8.61 -50.75 -26.79
N MET A 347 7.55 -50.20 -26.19
CA MET A 347 6.29 -50.91 -25.95
C MET A 347 5.24 -50.72 -27.06
N ALA A 348 5.28 -49.63 -27.82
CA ALA A 348 4.29 -49.34 -28.87
C ALA A 348 4.12 -50.40 -29.97
N PRO A 349 5.18 -51.12 -30.42
CA PRO A 349 5.05 -52.13 -31.49
C PRO A 349 4.27 -53.41 -31.16
N ASP A 350 3.93 -53.65 -29.88
CA ASP A 350 3.24 -54.87 -29.43
C ASP A 350 1.77 -54.58 -29.06
N PRO A 351 0.78 -55.22 -29.73
CA PRO A 351 -0.64 -55.00 -29.47
C PRO A 351 -1.14 -55.52 -28.12
N ARG A 352 -0.34 -56.31 -27.39
CA ARG A 352 -0.69 -56.73 -26.02
C ARG A 352 -0.57 -55.58 -25.03
N ASN A 353 0.34 -54.63 -25.27
CA ASN A 353 0.59 -53.52 -24.36
C ASN A 353 -0.56 -52.51 -24.37
N GLY A 354 -0.63 -51.64 -23.36
CA GLY A 354 -1.60 -50.56 -23.27
C GLY A 354 -1.01 -49.31 -22.61
N LEU A 355 -1.37 -48.16 -23.15
CA LEU A 355 -0.96 -46.83 -22.70
C LEU A 355 -2.18 -46.15 -22.08
N ILE A 356 -2.12 -45.83 -20.78
CA ILE A 356 -3.21 -45.13 -20.08
C ILE A 356 -2.76 -43.71 -19.78
N VAL A 357 -3.33 -42.73 -20.49
CA VAL A 357 -3.09 -41.30 -20.25
C VAL A 357 -4.01 -40.85 -19.12
N THR A 358 -3.42 -40.42 -17.99
CA THR A 358 -4.15 -40.20 -16.73
C THR A 358 -4.34 -38.74 -16.32
N GLY A 359 -3.96 -37.77 -17.16
CA GLY A 359 -4.02 -36.34 -16.84
C GLY A 359 -4.12 -35.46 -18.08
N TYR A 360 -4.50 -34.20 -17.88
CA TYR A 360 -4.70 -33.24 -18.96
C TYR A 360 -3.43 -33.11 -19.83
N SER A 361 -3.58 -33.21 -21.15
CA SER A 361 -2.48 -33.21 -22.11
C SER A 361 -2.55 -32.00 -23.04
N ILE A 362 -1.52 -31.15 -22.98
CA ILE A 362 -1.42 -29.89 -23.73
C ILE A 362 -1.09 -30.18 -25.21
N GLU A 363 -1.60 -29.35 -26.13
CA GLU A 363 -1.28 -29.45 -27.56
C GLU A 363 0.21 -29.27 -27.86
N GLY A 364 0.70 -29.93 -28.93
CA GLY A 364 2.14 -29.99 -29.23
C GLY A 364 2.95 -30.92 -28.31
N THR A 365 2.27 -31.78 -27.53
CA THR A 365 2.93 -32.83 -26.73
C THR A 365 2.55 -34.22 -27.23
N LEU A 366 3.47 -35.18 -27.14
CA LEU A 366 3.21 -36.54 -27.61
C LEU A 366 2.05 -37.20 -26.85
N ALA A 367 1.83 -36.84 -25.58
CA ALA A 367 0.68 -37.30 -24.81
C ALA A 367 -0.67 -36.81 -25.37
N ARG A 368 -0.72 -35.68 -26.07
CA ARG A 368 -1.90 -35.22 -26.80
C ARG A 368 -2.01 -35.86 -28.18
N ASP A 369 -0.90 -35.91 -28.93
CA ASP A 369 -0.88 -36.43 -30.30
C ASP A 369 -1.25 -37.92 -30.37
N ILE A 370 -0.82 -38.72 -29.38
CA ILE A 370 -1.06 -40.17 -29.36
C ILE A 370 -2.53 -40.56 -29.10
N LEU A 371 -3.33 -39.65 -28.51
CA LEU A 371 -4.77 -39.82 -28.32
C LEU A 371 -5.56 -39.75 -29.63
N LEU A 372 -4.95 -39.28 -30.71
CA LEU A 372 -5.52 -39.33 -32.07
C LEU A 372 -5.28 -40.70 -32.77
N GLU A 373 -4.84 -41.71 -32.00
CA GLU A 373 -4.52 -43.08 -32.42
C GLU A 373 -3.61 -43.23 -33.67
N PRO A 374 -2.58 -42.38 -33.90
CA PRO A 374 -1.77 -42.42 -35.11
C PRO A 374 -1.15 -43.82 -35.34
N THR A 375 -1.08 -44.26 -36.60
CA THR A 375 -0.58 -45.60 -36.95
C THR A 375 0.91 -45.77 -36.67
N GLU A 376 1.67 -44.68 -36.70
CA GLU A 376 3.09 -44.63 -36.39
C GLU A 376 3.39 -43.42 -35.50
N ILE A 377 4.39 -43.55 -34.62
CA ILE A 377 4.92 -42.46 -33.79
C ILE A 377 6.39 -42.21 -34.15
N THR A 378 6.80 -40.93 -34.16
CA THR A 378 8.19 -40.56 -34.45
C THR A 378 9.06 -40.76 -33.22
N SER A 379 10.10 -41.60 -33.34
CA SER A 379 11.10 -41.77 -32.29
C SER A 379 11.92 -40.50 -32.05
N LEU A 380 12.56 -40.38 -30.88
CA LEU A 380 13.57 -39.34 -30.57
C LEU A 380 14.76 -39.32 -31.55
N LYS A 381 14.91 -40.35 -32.41
CA LYS A 381 15.93 -40.46 -33.46
C LYS A 381 15.39 -40.20 -34.86
N GLY A 382 14.15 -39.74 -35.00
CA GLY A 382 13.49 -39.44 -36.28
C GLY A 382 12.97 -40.65 -37.07
N ASN A 383 13.22 -41.89 -36.61
CA ASN A 383 12.67 -43.09 -37.24
C ASN A 383 11.20 -43.27 -36.86
N PRO A 384 10.31 -43.70 -37.77
CA PRO A 384 8.95 -44.09 -37.43
C PRO A 384 8.94 -45.41 -36.63
N ILE A 385 8.00 -45.53 -35.70
CA ILE A 385 7.72 -46.74 -34.92
C ILE A 385 6.22 -47.05 -35.05
N PRO A 386 5.82 -48.26 -35.49
CA PRO A 386 4.41 -48.60 -35.61
C PRO A 386 3.75 -48.69 -34.24
N ARG A 387 2.67 -47.95 -34.02
CA ARG A 387 1.85 -48.07 -32.80
C ARG A 387 0.81 -49.18 -33.02
N LYS A 388 0.87 -50.21 -32.17
CA LYS A 388 -0.11 -51.30 -32.10
C LYS A 388 -0.73 -51.48 -30.72
N MET A 389 -0.07 -51.01 -29.67
CA MET A 389 -0.62 -50.97 -28.30
C MET A 389 -1.96 -50.21 -28.25
N SER A 390 -2.84 -50.54 -27.30
CA SER A 390 -4.02 -49.72 -27.03
C SER A 390 -3.62 -48.38 -26.41
N VAL A 391 -4.41 -47.35 -26.66
CA VAL A 391 -4.24 -46.00 -26.09
C VAL A 391 -5.58 -45.62 -25.50
N ASP A 392 -5.58 -45.31 -24.21
CA ASP A 392 -6.78 -45.17 -23.40
C ASP A 392 -6.65 -43.90 -22.53
N GLU A 393 -7.65 -43.01 -22.55
CA GLU A 393 -7.68 -41.81 -21.69
C GLU A 393 -8.65 -42.00 -20.51
N ILE A 394 -8.14 -41.81 -19.28
CA ILE A 394 -8.94 -41.80 -18.04
C ILE A 394 -8.44 -40.65 -17.17
N SER A 395 -9.11 -39.51 -17.22
CA SER A 395 -8.64 -38.28 -16.56
C SER A 395 -8.77 -38.34 -15.02
N PHE A 396 -7.62 -38.55 -14.37
CA PHE A 396 -7.38 -38.27 -12.96
C PHE A 396 -6.83 -36.86 -12.73
N SER A 397 -6.93 -35.94 -13.71
CA SER A 397 -6.55 -34.53 -13.51
C SER A 397 -7.48 -33.89 -12.47
N ALA A 398 -6.92 -33.38 -11.37
CA ALA A 398 -7.67 -32.90 -10.21
C ALA A 398 -7.97 -31.39 -10.31
N HIS A 399 -8.58 -31.00 -11.42
CA HIS A 399 -9.16 -29.67 -11.62
C HIS A 399 -10.68 -29.79 -11.49
N VAL A 400 -11.35 -28.68 -11.18
CA VAL A 400 -12.81 -28.63 -11.23
C VAL A 400 -13.36 -28.86 -12.64
N ASP A 401 -14.44 -29.64 -12.72
CA ASP A 401 -15.28 -29.72 -13.91
C ASP A 401 -16.34 -28.60 -13.92
N TYR A 402 -17.17 -28.51 -14.97
CA TYR A 402 -18.20 -27.48 -15.08
C TYR A 402 -19.17 -27.43 -13.89
N SER A 403 -19.58 -28.59 -13.37
CA SER A 403 -20.51 -28.68 -12.25
C SER A 403 -19.86 -28.14 -10.97
N GLN A 404 -18.63 -28.56 -10.70
CA GLN A 404 -17.85 -28.16 -9.53
C GLN A 404 -17.45 -26.68 -9.57
N ASN A 405 -17.05 -26.17 -10.75
CA ASN A 405 -16.61 -24.79 -10.93
C ASN A 405 -17.80 -23.83 -10.82
N SER A 406 -18.94 -24.14 -11.46
CA SER A 406 -20.16 -23.31 -11.34
C SER A 406 -20.74 -23.30 -9.92
N GLU A 407 -20.79 -24.45 -9.23
CA GLU A 407 -21.15 -24.51 -7.80
C GLU A 407 -20.24 -23.61 -6.96
N PHE A 408 -18.92 -23.69 -7.15
CA PHE A 408 -17.95 -22.90 -6.39
C PHE A 408 -18.07 -21.39 -6.64
N ILE A 409 -18.17 -20.96 -7.90
CA ILE A 409 -18.35 -19.53 -8.24
C ILE A 409 -19.67 -19.00 -7.63
N GLU A 410 -20.74 -19.80 -7.64
CA GLU A 410 -22.02 -19.48 -6.97
C GLU A 410 -21.95 -19.42 -5.44
N MET A 411 -21.09 -20.21 -4.80
CA MET A 411 -20.86 -20.11 -3.36
C MET A 411 -19.99 -18.91 -2.97
N VAL A 412 -19.01 -18.55 -3.81
CA VAL A 412 -18.11 -17.42 -3.58
C VAL A 412 -18.83 -16.07 -3.76
N LYS A 413 -19.79 -16.00 -4.72
CA LYS A 413 -20.62 -14.80 -5.01
C LYS A 413 -19.82 -13.52 -5.30
N ALA A 414 -18.63 -13.61 -5.89
CA ALA A 414 -17.88 -12.42 -6.30
C ALA A 414 -18.68 -11.57 -7.30
N GLN A 415 -18.55 -10.24 -7.24
CA GLN A 415 -19.22 -9.35 -8.19
C GLN A 415 -18.55 -9.41 -9.57
N HIS A 416 -17.23 -9.59 -9.57
CA HIS A 416 -16.41 -9.76 -10.76
C HIS A 416 -15.76 -11.14 -10.76
N VAL A 417 -15.87 -11.87 -11.87
CA VAL A 417 -15.25 -13.17 -12.08
C VAL A 417 -14.31 -13.08 -13.28
N VAL A 418 -13.02 -13.35 -13.08
CA VAL A 418 -12.01 -13.38 -14.14
C VAL A 418 -11.63 -14.83 -14.38
N LEU A 419 -11.94 -15.34 -15.57
CA LEU A 419 -11.54 -16.69 -15.97
C LEU A 419 -10.10 -16.64 -16.51
N VAL A 420 -9.24 -17.49 -15.97
CA VAL A 420 -7.84 -17.69 -16.37
C VAL A 420 -7.58 -19.18 -16.57
N HIS A 421 -6.36 -19.56 -16.98
CA HIS A 421 -5.88 -20.94 -17.07
C HIS A 421 -6.89 -21.88 -17.77
N GLY A 422 -7.00 -21.72 -19.08
CA GLY A 422 -7.96 -22.44 -19.92
C GLY A 422 -7.88 -21.99 -21.38
N GLU A 423 -8.02 -22.95 -22.29
CA GLU A 423 -7.97 -22.72 -23.73
C GLU A 423 -9.13 -21.82 -24.23
N VAL A 424 -8.84 -20.94 -25.19
CA VAL A 424 -9.74 -19.90 -25.73
C VAL A 424 -11.21 -20.34 -25.87
N ASN A 425 -11.45 -21.47 -26.55
CA ASN A 425 -12.79 -21.96 -26.85
C ASN A 425 -13.47 -22.54 -25.60
N ASN A 426 -12.76 -23.30 -24.77
CA ASN A 426 -13.29 -23.84 -23.51
C ASN A 426 -13.62 -22.73 -22.50
N MET A 427 -12.75 -21.73 -22.35
CA MET A 427 -12.96 -20.55 -21.51
C MET A 427 -14.15 -19.71 -22.01
N GLY A 428 -14.25 -19.48 -23.33
CA GLY A 428 -15.39 -18.78 -23.94
C GLY A 428 -16.73 -19.49 -23.75
N ARG A 429 -16.74 -20.83 -23.83
CA ARG A 429 -17.93 -21.65 -23.52
C ARG A 429 -18.32 -21.56 -22.05
N LEU A 430 -17.36 -21.62 -21.12
CA LEU A 430 -17.61 -21.49 -19.68
C LEU A 430 -18.22 -20.12 -19.36
N ARG A 431 -17.67 -19.03 -19.91
CA ARG A 431 -18.23 -17.68 -19.80
C ARG A 431 -19.69 -17.64 -20.25
N ALA A 432 -20.01 -18.17 -21.43
CA ALA A 432 -21.38 -18.16 -21.96
C ALA A 432 -22.35 -18.98 -21.10
N ALA A 433 -21.93 -20.15 -20.62
CA ALA A 433 -22.74 -21.01 -19.75
C ALA A 433 -23.03 -20.36 -18.39
N LEU A 434 -22.03 -19.72 -17.76
CA LEU A 434 -22.21 -18.96 -16.52
C LEU A 434 -23.10 -17.71 -16.75
N GLN A 435 -22.88 -16.96 -17.83
CA GLN A 435 -23.68 -15.78 -18.16
C GLN A 435 -25.17 -16.10 -18.35
N SER A 436 -25.52 -17.22 -18.99
CA SER A 436 -26.93 -17.68 -19.05
C SER A 436 -27.46 -17.95 -17.65
N ARG A 437 -26.71 -18.73 -16.86
CA ARG A 437 -27.15 -19.23 -15.55
C ARG A 437 -27.32 -18.13 -14.48
N TYR A 438 -26.59 -17.02 -14.58
CA TYR A 438 -26.82 -15.82 -13.76
C TYR A 438 -27.99 -14.97 -14.28
N LYS A 439 -28.15 -14.84 -15.60
CA LYS A 439 -29.30 -14.15 -16.20
C LYS A 439 -30.64 -14.82 -15.84
N ASP A 440 -30.66 -16.15 -15.77
CA ASP A 440 -31.83 -16.94 -15.36
C ASP A 440 -32.20 -16.76 -13.86
N ARG A 441 -31.40 -16.00 -13.09
CA ARG A 441 -31.58 -15.69 -11.66
C ARG A 441 -31.66 -14.19 -11.32
N ASP A 442 -31.57 -13.31 -12.31
CA ASP A 442 -31.49 -11.85 -12.14
C ASP A 442 -30.29 -11.36 -11.29
N GLU A 443 -29.17 -12.11 -11.29
CA GLU A 443 -27.94 -11.74 -10.57
C GLU A 443 -26.92 -11.03 -11.50
N GLU A 444 -26.59 -9.75 -11.25
CA GLU A 444 -25.64 -8.97 -12.08
C GLU A 444 -24.15 -9.30 -11.81
N VAL A 445 -23.70 -10.48 -12.23
CA VAL A 445 -22.29 -10.92 -12.13
C VAL A 445 -21.51 -10.60 -13.42
N LYS A 446 -20.35 -9.94 -13.29
CA LYS A 446 -19.52 -9.49 -14.42
C LYS A 446 -18.38 -10.48 -14.69
N ILE A 447 -18.50 -11.23 -15.78
CA ILE A 447 -17.56 -12.30 -16.16
C ILE A 447 -16.61 -11.83 -17.28
N HIS A 448 -15.32 -11.90 -17.00
CA HIS A 448 -14.19 -11.44 -17.82
C HIS A 448 -13.33 -12.64 -18.26
N THR A 449 -12.71 -12.51 -19.43
CA THR A 449 -11.86 -13.56 -20.05
C THR A 449 -10.66 -12.90 -20.74
N PRO A 450 -9.76 -12.24 -20.00
CA PRO A 450 -8.66 -11.48 -20.60
C PRO A 450 -7.64 -12.38 -21.31
N ARG A 451 -7.08 -11.87 -22.40
CA ARG A 451 -5.88 -12.41 -23.04
C ARG A 451 -4.62 -12.05 -22.25
N ASN A 452 -3.53 -12.72 -22.58
CA ASN A 452 -2.21 -12.19 -22.25
C ASN A 452 -2.07 -10.76 -22.78
N LEU A 453 -1.50 -9.88 -21.94
CA LEU A 453 -1.36 -8.43 -22.14
C LEU A 453 -2.68 -7.63 -22.17
N GLU A 454 -3.83 -8.26 -21.89
CA GLU A 454 -5.10 -7.57 -21.69
C GLU A 454 -5.25 -7.21 -20.20
N THR A 455 -5.36 -5.91 -19.92
CA THR A 455 -5.62 -5.39 -18.56
C THR A 455 -7.13 -5.20 -18.36
N VAL A 456 -7.69 -5.88 -17.36
CA VAL A 456 -9.06 -5.65 -16.91
C VAL A 456 -9.06 -4.57 -15.84
N GLU A 457 -9.61 -3.40 -16.17
CA GLU A 457 -9.79 -2.27 -15.26
C GLU A 457 -11.13 -2.37 -14.52
N LEU A 458 -11.10 -2.48 -13.19
CA LEU A 458 -12.26 -2.59 -12.33
C LEU A 458 -12.34 -1.40 -11.37
N THR A 459 -13.39 -0.59 -11.49
CA THR A 459 -13.65 0.56 -10.61
C THR A 459 -14.66 0.20 -9.51
N PHE A 460 -14.23 0.35 -8.26
CA PHE A 460 -15.06 0.08 -7.09
C PHE A 460 -15.51 1.39 -6.44
N ARG A 461 -16.82 1.53 -6.17
CA ARG A 461 -17.36 2.63 -5.35
C ARG A 461 -17.02 2.40 -3.89
N GLY A 462 -15.76 2.68 -3.53
CA GLY A 462 -15.25 2.48 -2.18
C GLY A 462 -15.87 3.43 -1.17
N GLU A 463 -16.89 2.97 -0.45
CA GLU A 463 -17.39 3.64 0.75
C GLU A 463 -16.26 3.74 1.79
N ARG A 464 -15.92 4.96 2.21
CA ARG A 464 -14.83 5.22 3.16
C ARG A 464 -15.31 5.01 4.59
N VAL A 465 -15.34 3.75 5.03
CA VAL A 465 -15.67 3.39 6.42
C VAL A 465 -14.61 3.95 7.37
N ALA A 466 -15.02 4.90 8.23
CA ALA A 466 -14.22 5.38 9.34
C ALA A 466 -14.73 4.78 10.66
N LYS A 467 -13.82 4.31 11.52
CA LYS A 467 -14.16 3.74 12.83
C LYS A 467 -14.01 4.80 13.93
N ALA A 468 -15.11 5.19 14.56
CA ALA A 468 -15.06 5.97 15.80
C ALA A 468 -14.55 5.09 16.95
N ILE A 469 -13.56 5.57 17.70
CA ILE A 469 -13.01 4.90 18.90
C ILE A 469 -12.75 5.92 20.03
N GLY A 470 -12.40 5.43 21.21
CA GLY A 470 -12.16 6.29 22.38
C GLY A 470 -13.44 6.94 22.93
N ALA A 471 -13.34 8.17 23.40
CA ALA A 471 -14.45 8.94 23.97
C ALA A 471 -15.63 9.11 23.00
N LEU A 472 -15.36 9.22 21.68
CA LEU A 472 -16.39 9.30 20.64
C LEU A 472 -17.23 8.01 20.52
N ALA A 473 -16.70 6.85 20.94
CA ALA A 473 -17.44 5.58 20.91
C ALA A 473 -18.27 5.31 22.18
N MET A 474 -18.15 6.15 23.23
CA MET A 474 -18.89 5.98 24.49
C MET A 474 -20.41 6.18 24.35
N LYS A 475 -20.86 6.86 23.30
CA LYS A 475 -22.26 6.94 22.88
C LYS A 475 -22.33 6.56 21.39
N PRO A 476 -23.10 5.54 20.99
CA PRO A 476 -23.33 5.28 19.57
C PRO A 476 -24.12 6.45 18.97
N PRO A 477 -23.66 7.07 17.86
CA PRO A 477 -24.34 8.19 17.24
C PRO A 477 -25.65 7.75 16.57
N GLN A 478 -26.64 8.63 16.59
CA GLN A 478 -27.93 8.45 15.92
C GLN A 478 -27.99 9.17 14.58
N ALA A 479 -28.98 8.85 13.76
CA ALA A 479 -29.16 9.47 12.44
C ALA A 479 -29.49 10.96 12.60
N GLY A 480 -28.56 11.84 12.20
CA GLY A 480 -28.65 13.28 12.35
C GLY A 480 -27.70 13.89 13.39
N ASP A 481 -26.99 13.07 14.19
CA ASP A 481 -25.98 13.57 15.13
C ASP A 481 -24.76 14.16 14.40
N THR A 482 -24.34 15.36 14.79
CA THR A 482 -23.11 15.99 14.29
C THR A 482 -21.88 15.36 14.93
N LEU A 483 -21.18 14.50 14.19
CA LEU A 483 -19.90 13.92 14.60
C LEU A 483 -18.74 14.89 14.35
N SER A 484 -18.05 15.30 15.42
CA SER A 484 -16.85 16.14 15.38
C SER A 484 -15.65 15.44 16.02
N GLY A 485 -14.53 15.35 15.31
CA GLY A 485 -13.29 14.72 15.82
C GLY A 485 -12.14 14.79 14.83
N LEU A 486 -10.97 14.29 15.25
CA LEU A 486 -9.79 14.15 14.39
C LEU A 486 -9.90 12.86 13.57
N LEU A 487 -9.81 12.98 12.25
CA LEU A 487 -9.79 11.83 11.34
C LEU A 487 -8.35 11.39 11.07
N VAL A 488 -7.89 10.36 11.77
CA VAL A 488 -6.57 9.74 11.55
C VAL A 488 -6.68 8.72 10.42
N SER A 489 -5.92 8.93 9.36
CA SER A 489 -5.80 8.01 8.22
C SER A 489 -4.48 7.24 8.33
N LYS A 490 -4.54 5.92 8.50
CA LYS A 490 -3.36 5.05 8.55
C LYS A 490 -3.60 3.76 7.76
N ASP A 491 -2.68 3.44 6.86
CA ASP A 491 -2.66 2.17 6.11
C ASP A 491 -3.99 1.87 5.38
N TYR A 492 -4.60 2.93 4.82
CA TYR A 492 -5.96 2.99 4.22
C TYR A 492 -7.14 2.74 5.18
N SER A 493 -6.91 2.49 6.46
CA SER A 493 -7.93 2.55 7.50
C SER A 493 -8.15 3.99 7.96
N TYR A 494 -9.42 4.37 8.16
CA TYR A 494 -9.81 5.66 8.72
C TYR A 494 -10.32 5.46 10.15
N THR A 495 -9.85 6.30 11.07
CA THR A 495 -10.18 6.24 12.50
C THR A 495 -10.58 7.64 12.97
N LEU A 496 -11.76 7.78 13.56
CA LEU A 496 -12.24 9.05 14.10
C LEU A 496 -12.02 9.05 15.63
N LEU A 497 -11.34 10.08 16.11
CA LEU A 497 -10.84 10.21 17.49
C LEU A 497 -11.23 11.55 18.10
N ASP A 498 -11.42 11.58 19.41
CA ASP A 498 -11.41 12.83 20.16
C ASP A 498 -9.97 13.37 20.25
N PRO A 499 -9.72 14.70 20.23
CA PRO A 499 -8.38 15.25 20.43
C PRO A 499 -7.66 14.75 21.69
N ARG A 500 -8.40 14.41 22.75
CA ARG A 500 -7.84 13.85 24.00
C ARG A 500 -7.29 12.43 23.83
N ASP A 501 -7.93 11.64 22.98
CA ASP A 501 -7.60 10.23 22.73
C ASP A 501 -6.40 10.06 21.77
N LEU A 502 -5.98 11.13 21.08
CA LEU A 502 -4.97 11.10 20.03
C LEU A 502 -3.63 10.50 20.51
N ARG A 503 -3.23 10.79 21.76
CA ARG A 503 -2.00 10.27 22.35
C ARG A 503 -2.02 8.76 22.50
N ASP A 504 -3.13 8.21 22.99
CA ASP A 504 -3.24 6.81 23.39
C ASP A 504 -3.47 5.88 22.19
N PHE A 505 -4.16 6.36 21.14
CA PHE A 505 -4.49 5.56 19.96
C PHE A 505 -3.61 5.84 18.73
N ALA A 506 -3.06 7.05 18.56
CA ALA A 506 -2.18 7.38 17.44
C ALA A 506 -0.70 7.52 17.84
N GLY A 507 -0.38 7.59 19.14
CA GLY A 507 0.98 7.83 19.63
C GLY A 507 1.49 9.26 19.43
N LEU A 508 0.63 10.17 18.95
CA LEU A 508 0.98 11.56 18.68
C LEU A 508 0.72 12.42 19.93
N SER A 509 1.76 13.10 20.42
CA SER A 509 1.64 14.02 21.55
C SER A 509 1.14 15.40 21.09
N THR A 510 0.09 15.91 21.72
CA THR A 510 -0.35 17.30 21.55
C THR A 510 0.60 18.26 22.27
N CYS A 511 1.06 19.30 21.57
CA CYS A 511 1.79 20.42 22.17
C CYS A 511 0.91 21.69 22.09
N VAL A 512 0.98 22.53 23.11
CA VAL A 512 0.40 23.88 23.12
C VAL A 512 1.56 24.86 23.21
N VAL A 513 1.58 25.86 22.33
CA VAL A 513 2.63 26.90 22.30
C VAL A 513 2.07 28.14 22.97
N THR A 514 2.31 28.29 24.27
CA THR A 514 2.01 29.53 24.98
C THR A 514 3.07 30.58 24.63
N GLN A 515 2.65 31.70 24.06
CA GLN A 515 3.49 32.87 23.81
C GLN A 515 3.40 33.86 24.99
N ARG A 516 4.48 34.60 25.21
CA ARG A 516 4.58 35.64 26.24
C ARG A 516 5.39 36.82 25.73
N GLN A 517 4.82 38.01 25.79
CA GLN A 517 5.48 39.27 25.40
C GLN A 517 5.55 40.21 26.61
N LYS A 518 6.75 40.71 26.94
CA LYS A 518 6.94 41.79 27.92
C LYS A 518 6.94 43.16 27.23
N MET A 519 6.52 44.19 27.95
CA MET A 519 6.59 45.58 27.54
C MET A 519 6.75 46.50 28.75
N THR A 520 7.45 47.62 28.58
CA THR A 520 7.43 48.74 29.52
C THR A 520 6.25 49.66 29.23
N LEU A 521 5.74 50.34 30.26
CA LEU A 521 4.55 51.19 30.14
C LEU A 521 4.63 52.43 31.03
N GLY A 522 4.35 53.62 30.48
CA GLY A 522 4.41 54.90 31.19
C GLY A 522 3.11 55.33 31.86
N VAL A 523 2.06 54.49 31.85
CA VAL A 523 0.71 54.82 32.34
C VAL A 523 0.16 53.82 33.36
N GLY A 524 -0.70 54.31 34.25
CA GLY A 524 -1.32 53.52 35.29
C GLY A 524 -2.32 52.48 34.79
N TRP A 525 -2.40 51.36 35.53
CA TRP A 525 -3.24 50.18 35.26
C TRP A 525 -4.71 50.48 34.91
N GLU A 526 -5.33 51.48 35.54
CA GLU A 526 -6.73 51.87 35.26
C GLU A 526 -6.92 52.45 33.85
N LEU A 527 -5.90 53.12 33.29
CA LEU A 527 -5.96 53.64 31.92
C LEU A 527 -5.79 52.51 30.90
N VAL A 528 -5.00 51.48 31.22
CA VAL A 528 -4.90 50.25 30.43
C VAL A 528 -6.26 49.56 30.36
N ARG A 529 -6.94 49.40 31.50
CA ARG A 529 -8.32 48.88 31.57
C ARG A 529 -9.24 49.68 30.66
N TRP A 530 -9.23 51.01 30.77
CA TRP A 530 -10.13 51.88 30.00
C TRP A 530 -9.98 51.73 28.48
N HIS A 531 -8.75 51.65 27.96
CA HIS A 531 -8.52 51.42 26.53
C HIS A 531 -8.92 50.00 26.10
N LEU A 532 -8.54 48.97 26.87
CA LEU A 532 -8.93 47.58 26.58
C LEU A 532 -10.46 47.42 26.56
N GLU A 533 -11.17 47.99 27.54
CA GLU A 533 -12.64 47.99 27.57
C GLU A 533 -13.26 48.78 26.40
N GLY A 534 -12.59 49.85 25.96
CA GLY A 534 -13.00 50.65 24.79
C GLY A 534 -12.88 49.91 23.45
N MET A 535 -11.93 48.97 23.32
CA MET A 535 -11.71 48.20 22.09
C MET A 535 -12.39 46.83 22.08
N PHE A 536 -12.31 46.08 23.18
CA PHE A 536 -12.75 44.67 23.25
C PHE A 536 -14.06 44.48 24.03
N GLY A 537 -14.64 45.55 24.60
CA GLY A 537 -15.71 45.45 25.57
C GLY A 537 -15.19 44.96 26.93
N LYS A 538 -16.12 44.59 27.82
CA LYS A 538 -15.78 44.28 29.22
C LYS A 538 -14.68 43.22 29.34
N VAL A 539 -13.59 43.59 29.99
CA VAL A 539 -12.44 42.72 30.31
C VAL A 539 -12.73 41.93 31.60
N GLU A 540 -12.20 40.72 31.72
CA GLU A 540 -12.30 39.93 32.96
C GLU A 540 -11.11 40.22 33.88
N GLU A 541 -11.36 40.66 35.11
CA GLU A 541 -10.29 40.97 36.08
C GLU A 541 -10.12 39.87 37.12
N GLY A 542 -8.86 39.62 37.49
CA GLY A 542 -8.51 38.69 38.56
C GLY A 542 -7.06 38.81 39.01
N LEU A 543 -6.62 37.79 39.74
CA LEU A 543 -5.22 37.53 40.05
C LEU A 543 -4.84 36.23 39.34
N ASP A 544 -3.63 36.14 38.79
CA ASP A 544 -3.12 34.87 38.28
C ASP A 544 -2.63 33.96 39.41
N ARG A 545 -2.03 32.82 39.05
CA ARG A 545 -1.61 31.78 40.01
C ARG A 545 -0.53 32.25 40.99
N ASP A 546 0.25 33.26 40.61
CA ASP A 546 1.34 33.81 41.42
C ASP A 546 0.90 35.10 42.15
N GLY A 547 -0.38 35.49 42.01
CA GLY A 547 -0.98 36.65 42.66
C GLY A 547 -0.86 37.96 41.85
N VAL A 548 -0.48 37.89 40.57
CA VAL A 548 -0.26 39.08 39.73
C VAL A 548 -1.61 39.63 39.23
N PRO A 549 -1.91 40.95 39.37
CA PRO A 549 -3.12 41.55 38.81
C PRO A 549 -3.20 41.31 37.30
N THR A 550 -4.31 40.72 36.87
CA THR A 550 -4.48 40.20 35.50
C THR A 550 -5.82 40.61 34.92
N MET A 551 -5.79 41.04 33.65
CA MET A 551 -6.92 41.43 32.81
C MET A 551 -6.99 40.48 31.61
N ARG A 552 -8.01 39.63 31.54
CA ARG A 552 -8.18 38.67 30.44
C ARG A 552 -9.06 39.24 29.32
N VAL A 553 -8.44 39.46 28.16
CA VAL A 553 -9.04 40.05 26.96
C VAL A 553 -9.67 38.95 26.09
N MET A 554 -10.94 39.14 25.75
CA MET A 554 -11.77 38.20 24.96
C MET A 554 -11.74 36.73 25.43
N GLY A 555 -11.40 36.48 26.69
CA GLY A 555 -11.24 35.12 27.22
C GLY A 555 -10.01 34.36 26.69
N VAL A 556 -9.08 35.00 25.97
CA VAL A 556 -7.94 34.33 25.29
C VAL A 556 -6.55 34.88 25.65
N VAL A 557 -6.40 36.19 25.85
CA VAL A 557 -5.09 36.84 26.14
C VAL A 557 -5.10 37.39 27.56
N ASP A 558 -4.14 36.99 28.39
CA ASP A 558 -3.93 37.52 29.73
C ASP A 558 -2.96 38.71 29.69
N VAL A 559 -3.43 39.88 30.11
CA VAL A 559 -2.64 41.09 30.32
C VAL A 559 -2.30 41.17 31.81
N LYS A 560 -1.02 41.11 32.19
CA LYS A 560 -0.55 40.99 33.58
C LYS A 560 0.30 42.18 34.01
N HIS A 561 0.04 42.75 35.19
CA HIS A 561 0.79 43.86 35.77
C HIS A 561 2.02 43.35 36.55
N THR A 562 3.12 43.06 35.86
CA THR A 562 4.28 42.36 36.45
C THR A 562 5.18 43.26 37.30
N ASN A 563 5.38 44.53 36.93
CA ASN A 563 6.05 45.53 37.77
C ASN A 563 5.37 46.91 37.60
N GLU A 564 5.73 47.91 38.42
CA GLU A 564 5.11 49.26 38.42
C GLU A 564 5.16 49.98 37.06
N HIS A 565 6.11 49.62 36.19
CA HIS A 565 6.25 50.10 34.81
C HIS A 565 6.40 48.96 33.79
N GLU A 566 6.01 47.72 34.13
CA GLU A 566 6.13 46.55 33.26
C GLU A 566 4.81 45.76 33.19
N LEU A 567 4.42 45.41 31.96
CA LEU A 567 3.23 44.65 31.66
C LEU A 567 3.61 43.45 30.77
N THR A 568 3.00 42.30 31.04
CA THR A 568 3.23 41.05 30.29
C THR A 568 1.93 40.57 29.65
N LEU A 569 1.93 40.35 28.33
CA LEU A 569 0.88 39.60 27.63
C LEU A 569 1.24 38.12 27.61
N GLU A 570 0.27 37.23 27.81
CA GLU A 570 0.43 35.78 27.79
C GLU A 570 -0.80 35.13 27.14
N TRP A 571 -0.60 34.25 26.15
CA TRP A 571 -1.69 33.58 25.44
C TRP A 571 -1.27 32.25 24.80
N ASP A 572 -2.21 31.34 24.60
CA ASP A 572 -1.97 30.12 23.82
C ASP A 572 -2.10 30.43 22.32
N SER A 573 -1.02 30.20 21.57
CA SER A 573 -0.90 30.64 20.18
C SER A 573 -1.79 29.84 19.23
N SER A 574 -2.48 30.58 18.38
CA SER A 574 -3.31 30.10 17.27
C SER A 574 -3.74 31.30 16.43
N ALA A 575 -4.04 31.09 15.15
CA ALA A 575 -4.34 32.20 14.22
C ALA A 575 -5.44 33.17 14.70
N SER A 576 -6.41 32.73 15.51
CA SER A 576 -7.39 33.61 16.15
C SER A 576 -6.85 34.36 17.37
N ASN A 577 -6.08 33.69 18.23
CA ASN A 577 -5.58 34.27 19.47
C ASN A 577 -4.41 35.21 19.20
N ASP A 578 -3.55 34.88 18.25
CA ASP A 578 -2.42 35.71 17.81
C ASP A 578 -2.93 37.04 17.23
N MET A 579 -4.00 37.04 16.42
CA MET A 579 -4.65 38.28 15.95
C MET A 579 -5.21 39.14 17.09
N ILE A 580 -5.73 38.53 18.16
CA ILE A 580 -6.24 39.25 19.34
C ILE A 580 -5.07 39.77 20.19
N ALA A 581 -3.98 39.01 20.31
CA ALA A 581 -2.76 39.40 20.99
C ALA A 581 -2.06 40.57 20.28
N ASP A 582 -1.88 40.52 18.96
CA ASP A 582 -1.38 41.62 18.13
C ASP A 582 -2.24 42.88 18.26
N SER A 583 -3.57 42.72 18.25
CA SER A 583 -4.51 43.83 18.45
C SER A 583 -4.39 44.45 19.86
N THR A 584 -4.18 43.61 20.88
CA THR A 584 -3.99 44.02 22.27
C THR A 584 -2.65 44.73 22.45
N LEU A 585 -1.58 44.17 21.89
CA LEU A 585 -0.23 44.71 21.85
C LEU A 585 -0.20 46.09 21.18
N ALA A 586 -0.75 46.21 19.98
CA ALA A 586 -0.81 47.46 19.23
C ALA A 586 -1.62 48.55 19.96
N LEU A 587 -2.69 48.18 20.65
CA LEU A 587 -3.46 49.12 21.48
C LEU A 587 -2.64 49.59 22.69
N VAL A 588 -2.07 48.67 23.47
CA VAL A 588 -1.35 48.99 24.72
C VAL A 588 -0.10 49.83 24.43
N SER A 589 0.69 49.48 23.41
CA SER A 589 1.83 50.30 22.96
C SER A 589 1.43 51.67 22.39
N GLY A 590 0.14 51.89 22.09
CA GLY A 590 -0.40 53.16 21.63
C GLY A 590 -0.95 54.09 22.73
N ILE A 591 -1.11 53.61 23.98
CA ILE A 591 -1.83 54.35 25.03
C ILE A 591 -1.16 55.70 25.34
N ASP A 592 0.14 55.72 25.56
CA ASP A 592 0.91 56.91 25.96
C ASP A 592 0.86 58.01 24.89
N LYS A 593 0.72 57.63 23.61
CA LYS A 593 0.66 58.53 22.45
C LYS A 593 -0.78 58.95 22.10
N SER A 594 -1.80 58.45 22.80
CA SER A 594 -3.21 58.71 22.49
C SER A 594 -3.72 60.06 23.05
N PRO A 595 -4.32 60.94 22.21
CA PRO A 595 -4.93 62.20 22.67
C PRO A 595 -6.10 62.03 23.66
N ALA A 596 -6.66 60.83 23.78
CA ALA A 596 -7.66 60.51 24.80
C ALA A 596 -7.00 60.30 26.18
N SER A 597 -5.88 59.57 26.24
CA SER A 597 -5.07 59.38 27.45
C SER A 597 -4.67 60.70 28.07
N VAL A 598 -4.08 61.60 27.27
CA VAL A 598 -3.65 62.93 27.74
C VAL A 598 -4.82 63.72 28.34
N LYS A 599 -6.02 63.65 27.74
CA LYS A 599 -7.22 64.33 28.28
C LYS A 599 -7.75 63.73 29.58
N LEU A 600 -7.59 62.42 29.80
CA LEU A 600 -7.95 61.79 31.07
C LEU A 600 -6.93 62.13 32.17
N THR A 601 -5.64 62.15 31.85
CA THR A 601 -4.57 62.36 32.85
C THR A 601 -4.29 63.83 33.16
N THR A 602 -4.66 64.78 32.30
CA THR A 602 -4.58 66.21 32.65
C THR A 602 -5.58 66.57 33.75
N HIS A 603 -5.08 67.03 34.89
CA HIS A 603 -5.88 67.70 35.94
C HIS A 603 -5.36 69.13 36.15
N SER A 604 -6.28 70.05 36.43
CA SER A 604 -5.97 71.48 36.58
C SER A 604 -5.43 71.79 37.97
N HIS A 605 -4.11 71.78 38.15
CA HIS A 605 -3.47 72.20 39.39
C HIS A 605 -3.52 73.73 39.55
N SER A 606 -4.16 74.21 40.62
CA SER A 606 -4.32 75.65 40.88
C SER A 606 -3.16 76.21 41.70
N HIS A 607 -2.10 76.66 41.04
CA HIS A 607 -1.05 77.48 41.66
C HIS A 607 -0.95 78.83 40.96
N GLY A 608 -1.27 79.89 41.69
CA GLY A 608 -0.91 81.25 41.30
C GLY A 608 0.35 81.67 42.05
N HIS A 609 1.34 82.20 41.34
CA HIS A 609 1.91 83.53 41.59
C HIS A 609 2.81 83.95 40.41
N ALA A 610 3.32 85.18 40.42
CA ALA A 610 3.90 85.83 39.25
C ALA A 610 5.36 85.43 38.96
N HIS A 611 5.72 85.36 37.68
CA HIS A 611 7.12 85.38 37.24
C HIS A 611 7.82 86.68 37.70
N PRO A 612 9.09 86.58 38.11
CA PRO A 612 10.12 87.22 37.30
C PRO A 612 11.42 86.40 37.17
N HIS A 613 11.89 86.23 35.93
CA HIS A 613 13.26 85.93 35.49
C HIS A 613 14.11 84.88 36.24
N ALA A 614 14.35 83.73 35.59
CA ALA A 614 15.65 83.06 35.57
C ALA A 614 15.76 82.15 34.33
N ASP A 615 16.93 82.10 33.69
CA ASP A 615 17.29 81.04 32.74
C ASP A 615 17.86 79.85 33.54
N ALA A 616 17.04 78.83 33.80
CA ALA A 616 17.47 77.55 34.38
C ALA A 616 16.33 76.51 34.28
N ASP A 617 16.34 75.65 33.25
CA ASP A 617 15.52 74.42 33.21
C ASP A 617 15.91 73.39 32.11
N ASN A 618 16.76 73.74 31.13
CA ASN A 618 17.08 72.82 30.02
C ASN A 618 17.87 71.57 30.45
N GLU A 619 18.78 71.69 31.43
CA GLU A 619 19.57 70.55 31.93
C GLU A 619 18.69 69.47 32.58
N GLN A 620 17.59 69.86 33.22
CA GLN A 620 16.71 68.94 33.95
C GLN A 620 15.80 68.15 32.99
N THR A 621 15.48 68.70 31.82
CA THR A 621 14.84 67.96 30.72
C THR A 621 15.78 66.96 30.03
N ASP A 622 17.06 67.29 29.85
CA ASP A 622 18.01 66.38 29.19
C ASP A 622 18.39 65.20 30.09
N VAL A 623 18.60 65.42 31.40
CA VAL A 623 18.86 64.33 32.36
C VAL A 623 17.67 63.34 32.41
N THR A 624 16.43 63.83 32.42
CA THR A 624 15.24 62.95 32.44
C THR A 624 14.99 62.25 31.10
N ARG A 625 15.45 62.83 29.98
CA ARG A 625 15.49 62.16 28.66
C ARG A 625 16.48 60.98 28.67
N ILE A 626 17.69 61.19 29.19
CA ILE A 626 18.75 60.17 29.26
C ILE A 626 18.31 59.01 30.18
N GLN A 627 17.69 59.29 31.33
CA GLN A 627 17.16 58.27 32.23
C GLN A 627 16.10 57.39 31.55
N ARG A 628 15.15 57.98 30.80
CA ARG A 628 14.16 57.22 30.03
C ARG A 628 14.78 56.40 28.90
N LEU A 629 15.83 56.91 28.27
CA LEU A 629 16.58 56.20 27.24
C LEU A 629 17.27 54.95 27.83
N ALA A 630 17.92 55.09 28.99
CA ALA A 630 18.53 53.99 29.73
C ALA A 630 17.49 52.92 30.09
N MET A 631 16.37 53.29 30.72
CA MET A 631 15.28 52.35 31.08
C MET A 631 14.70 51.59 29.87
N PHE A 632 14.61 52.24 28.70
CA PHE A 632 14.11 51.58 27.48
C PHE A 632 15.11 50.56 26.94
N LEU A 633 16.41 50.83 27.04
CA LEU A 633 17.48 49.92 26.66
C LEU A 633 17.60 48.75 27.66
N GLU A 634 17.52 49.05 28.96
CA GLU A 634 17.52 48.08 30.08
C GLU A 634 16.45 47.01 29.86
N ALA A 635 15.22 47.43 29.53
CA ALA A 635 14.10 46.54 29.22
C ALA A 635 14.29 45.65 27.98
N HIS A 636 15.21 45.97 27.07
CA HIS A 636 15.49 45.21 25.84
C HIS A 636 16.75 44.34 25.91
N PHE A 637 17.69 44.65 26.82
CA PHE A 637 19.02 44.07 26.83
C PHE A 637 19.48 43.50 28.18
N GLY A 638 18.92 43.95 29.30
CA GLY A 638 19.42 43.62 30.64
C GLY A 638 20.16 44.80 31.25
N ASP A 639 21.41 44.60 31.68
CA ASP A 639 22.17 45.61 32.41
C ASP A 639 22.66 46.74 31.48
N VAL A 640 22.59 48.00 31.96
CA VAL A 640 22.98 49.19 31.20
C VAL A 640 23.64 50.22 32.12
N GLU A 641 24.96 50.32 32.07
CA GLU A 641 25.72 51.25 32.91
C GLU A 641 25.82 52.66 32.29
N LEU A 642 25.72 53.70 33.11
CA LEU A 642 25.97 55.10 32.71
C LEU A 642 27.39 55.52 33.08
N HIS A 643 28.21 55.78 32.06
CA HIS A 643 29.60 56.21 32.21
C HIS A 643 29.73 57.72 31.96
N MET A 644 30.23 58.45 32.96
CA MET A 644 30.48 59.90 32.90
C MET A 644 32.00 60.16 32.84
N PRO A 645 32.48 61.23 32.15
CA PRO A 645 33.90 61.58 32.13
C PRO A 645 34.38 62.11 33.49
N ASP A 646 35.59 61.75 33.87
CA ASP A 646 36.14 61.96 35.21
C ASP A 646 36.93 63.28 35.33
N GLU A 647 36.55 64.17 36.27
CA GLU A 647 37.19 65.49 36.45
C GLU A 647 38.52 65.42 37.24
N SER A 648 39.49 64.64 36.75
CA SER A 648 40.85 64.64 37.31
C SER A 648 41.96 64.77 36.24
N GLY A 649 42.59 65.95 36.20
CA GLY A 649 43.54 66.31 35.14
C GLY A 649 44.95 65.77 35.34
N GLN A 650 45.39 64.86 34.47
CA GLN A 650 46.81 64.63 34.15
C GLN A 650 47.03 64.67 32.62
N ALA A 651 48.30 64.84 32.22
CA ALA A 651 48.72 65.05 30.84
C ALA A 651 48.84 63.70 30.07
N PRO A 652 48.82 63.70 28.72
CA PRO A 652 48.68 62.48 27.94
C PRO A 652 49.99 61.71 27.77
N ASP A 653 49.88 60.38 27.76
CA ASP A 653 50.79 59.48 27.04
C ASP A 653 50.20 59.15 25.65
N GLU A 654 51.04 58.71 24.71
CA GLU A 654 50.71 58.58 23.28
C GLU A 654 50.08 57.21 22.91
N GLU A 655 49.40 57.15 21.76
CA GLU A 655 48.77 55.95 21.14
C GLU A 655 47.46 55.43 21.78
N GLY A 656 46.37 56.18 21.62
CA GLY A 656 44.97 55.73 21.82
C GLY A 656 43.99 56.53 20.95
N GLU A 657 42.86 55.94 20.55
CA GLU A 657 41.86 56.62 19.68
C GLU A 657 40.99 57.64 20.44
N ASP A 658 40.61 58.71 19.74
CA ASP A 658 40.14 59.99 20.29
C ASP A 658 38.65 60.00 20.77
N GLY A 659 38.20 58.91 21.40
CA GLY A 659 36.78 58.62 21.65
C GLY A 659 36.32 58.42 23.11
N ASP A 660 37.23 58.49 24.09
CA ASP A 660 36.97 58.06 25.48
C ASP A 660 36.75 59.22 26.48
N ARG A 661 36.07 60.29 26.05
CA ARG A 661 35.81 61.50 26.87
C ARG A 661 34.36 61.98 26.90
N ASP A 662 33.47 61.37 26.14
CA ASP A 662 32.05 61.71 26.12
C ASP A 662 31.25 60.84 27.10
N ALA A 663 30.18 61.39 27.66
CA ALA A 663 29.22 60.61 28.44
C ALA A 663 28.59 59.52 27.57
N SER A 664 28.44 58.32 28.11
CA SER A 664 27.96 57.16 27.35
C SER A 664 27.16 56.16 28.18
N LEU A 665 26.25 55.43 27.53
CA LEU A 665 25.62 54.23 28.09
C LEU A 665 26.36 52.99 27.57
N LEU A 666 26.66 52.03 28.43
CA LEU A 666 27.25 50.74 28.08
C LEU A 666 26.20 49.64 28.22
N VAL A 667 25.85 49.00 27.12
CA VAL A 667 24.98 47.83 27.07
C VAL A 667 25.85 46.58 27.02
N THR A 668 25.76 45.71 28.01
CA THR A 668 26.55 44.47 28.09
C THR A 668 25.63 43.26 27.86
N LEU A 669 26.05 42.28 27.05
CA LEU A 669 25.24 41.10 26.76
C LEU A 669 26.12 39.87 26.48
N ASP A 670 26.03 38.89 27.38
CA ASP A 670 26.92 37.72 27.46
C ASP A 670 28.42 38.08 27.59
N GLU A 671 29.18 37.99 26.48
CA GLU A 671 30.61 38.36 26.40
C GLU A 671 30.85 39.54 25.42
N ALA A 672 29.80 40.30 25.07
CA ALA A 672 29.87 41.37 24.06
C ALA A 672 29.25 42.68 24.55
N ASP A 673 29.99 43.78 24.36
CA ASP A 673 29.60 45.12 24.80
C ASP A 673 29.27 46.05 23.63
N ALA A 674 28.33 46.98 23.85
CA ALA A 674 28.02 48.07 22.93
C ALA A 674 27.89 49.39 23.70
N ARG A 675 28.70 50.38 23.32
CA ARG A 675 28.70 51.72 23.92
C ARG A 675 27.90 52.69 23.05
N ILE A 676 27.05 53.49 23.68
CA ILE A 676 26.22 54.51 23.04
C ILE A 676 26.73 55.87 23.52
N ASN A 677 27.27 56.68 22.61
CA ASN A 677 27.68 58.05 22.93
C ASN A 677 26.44 58.94 23.10
N LEU A 678 26.27 59.60 24.26
CA LEU A 678 25.08 60.38 24.60
C LEU A 678 25.05 61.78 23.96
N VAL A 679 26.12 62.22 23.31
CA VAL A 679 26.21 63.49 22.58
C VAL A 679 25.89 63.28 21.10
N THR A 680 26.42 62.22 20.48
CA THR A 680 26.23 61.92 19.05
C THR A 680 25.10 60.93 18.76
N MET A 681 24.61 60.22 19.78
CA MET A 681 23.67 59.08 19.66
C MET A 681 24.15 57.97 18.73
N THR A 682 25.47 57.81 18.55
CA THR A 682 26.08 56.73 17.76
C THR A 682 26.47 55.54 18.62
N VAL A 683 26.29 54.32 18.10
CA VAL A 683 26.65 53.07 18.77
C VAL A 683 28.01 52.56 18.27
N THR A 684 28.93 52.25 19.19
CA THR A 684 30.19 51.57 18.91
C THR A 684 30.22 50.21 19.61
N SER A 685 30.64 49.17 18.89
CA SER A 685 30.80 47.81 19.42
C SER A 685 31.76 47.03 18.52
N THR A 686 32.55 46.14 19.12
CA THR A 686 33.38 45.17 18.41
C THR A 686 32.55 44.07 17.72
N HIS A 687 31.28 43.89 18.11
CA HIS A 687 30.42 42.81 17.63
C HIS A 687 29.28 43.35 16.76
N GLU A 688 29.43 43.28 15.43
CA GLU A 688 28.54 43.96 14.46
C GLU A 688 27.06 43.59 14.61
N VAL A 689 26.74 42.35 14.99
CA VAL A 689 25.36 41.87 15.21
C VAL A 689 24.74 42.55 16.45
N LEU A 690 25.52 42.74 17.51
CA LEU A 690 25.06 43.48 18.69
C LEU A 690 24.91 44.96 18.35
N ARG A 691 25.89 45.55 17.64
CA ARG A 691 25.85 46.95 17.19
C ARG A 691 24.56 47.26 16.44
N LYS A 692 24.21 46.48 15.41
CA LYS A 692 22.98 46.67 14.61
C LYS A 692 21.69 46.49 15.41
N ARG A 693 21.68 45.57 16.38
CA ARG A 693 20.52 45.39 17.28
C ARG A 693 20.36 46.59 18.22
N VAL A 694 21.45 47.10 18.78
CA VAL A 694 21.44 48.28 19.66
C VAL A 694 21.15 49.57 18.87
N GLU A 695 21.69 49.73 17.64
CA GLU A 695 21.35 50.82 16.71
C GLU A 695 19.83 50.88 16.47
N SER A 696 19.19 49.75 16.13
CA SER A 696 17.76 49.69 15.84
C SER A 696 16.87 49.91 17.07
N VAL A 697 17.26 49.40 18.24
CA VAL A 697 16.53 49.66 19.50
C VAL A 697 16.73 51.10 19.98
N LEU A 698 17.91 51.70 19.76
CA LEU A 698 18.18 53.11 20.08
C LEU A 698 17.34 54.06 19.22
N GLU A 699 17.21 53.80 17.91
CA GLU A 699 16.31 54.55 17.02
C GLU A 699 14.85 54.45 17.50
N MET A 700 14.41 53.24 17.86
CA MET A 700 13.07 53.00 18.43
C MET A 700 12.87 53.73 19.77
N ALA A 701 13.88 53.75 20.64
CA ALA A 701 13.86 54.46 21.91
C ALA A 701 13.76 55.98 21.70
N LEU A 702 14.58 56.56 20.83
CA LEU A 702 14.56 57.99 20.50
C LEU A 702 13.19 58.42 19.92
N SER A 703 12.57 57.61 19.06
CA SER A 703 11.21 57.85 18.54
C SER A 703 10.07 57.67 19.57
N THR A 704 10.38 57.17 20.76
CA THR A 704 9.41 56.89 21.83
C THR A 704 9.58 57.80 23.04
N VAL A 705 10.81 58.24 23.34
CA VAL A 705 11.14 59.18 24.42
C VAL A 705 11.06 60.65 23.96
N GLY A 706 11.12 60.91 22.64
CA GLY A 706 11.08 62.26 22.06
C GLY A 706 9.81 63.07 22.36
N SER A 707 9.96 64.40 22.43
CA SER A 707 8.86 65.31 22.78
C SER A 707 7.90 65.54 21.62
N LEU A 708 6.60 65.66 21.93
CA LEU A 708 5.57 66.01 20.95
C LEU A 708 5.84 67.38 20.26
N ALA A 709 6.62 68.25 20.90
CA ALA A 709 7.05 69.52 20.31
C ALA A 709 8.17 69.35 19.26
N GLU A 710 9.10 68.42 19.47
CA GLU A 710 10.20 68.14 18.51
C GLU A 710 9.63 67.55 17.21
N ALA A 711 8.65 66.66 17.32
CA ALA A 711 7.93 66.05 16.20
C ALA A 711 7.17 67.06 15.32
N PHE A 712 6.96 68.30 15.77
CA PHE A 712 6.32 69.38 15.01
C PHE A 712 7.31 70.36 14.35
N VAL A 713 8.61 70.32 14.69
CA VAL A 713 9.63 71.23 14.14
C VAL A 713 10.27 70.69 12.85
N SER A 714 10.25 69.37 12.63
CA SER A 714 10.77 68.71 11.42
C SER A 714 9.85 68.77 10.19
N GLY A 715 8.79 69.58 10.23
CA GLY A 715 7.74 69.66 9.20
C GLY A 715 8.10 70.44 7.93
N ALA A 716 9.00 69.91 7.10
CA ALA A 716 9.28 70.41 5.74
C ALA A 716 9.39 69.23 4.73
N PRO A 717 9.13 69.43 3.43
CA PRO A 717 8.24 68.53 2.70
C PRO A 717 8.88 67.31 2.01
N LEU A 718 8.06 66.27 1.85
CA LEU A 718 8.28 65.20 0.89
C LEU A 718 8.22 65.72 -0.55
N SER A 719 9.36 65.72 -1.24
CA SER A 719 9.43 65.93 -2.70
C SER A 719 10.52 65.07 -3.35
N SER A 720 10.08 64.02 -4.05
CA SER A 720 10.69 63.38 -5.24
C SER A 720 12.22 63.31 -5.37
N GLU A 721 12.74 62.08 -5.46
CA GLU A 721 14.04 61.83 -6.08
C GLU A 721 14.02 62.11 -7.59
N GLU A 722 14.80 63.10 -8.02
CA GLU A 722 15.59 63.02 -9.27
C GLU A 722 16.98 62.44 -8.93
N GLY A 723 17.78 61.89 -9.85
CA GLY A 723 17.55 61.77 -11.29
C GLY A 723 18.81 61.65 -12.16
N VAL A 724 19.71 60.69 -11.86
CA VAL A 724 20.75 60.15 -12.78
C VAL A 724 21.99 61.06 -13.07
N LEU A 725 23.03 60.44 -13.66
CA LEU A 725 24.26 60.98 -14.30
C LEU A 725 25.53 60.99 -13.40
N SER A 726 26.77 60.79 -13.91
CA SER A 726 27.26 60.89 -15.31
C SER A 726 28.55 60.07 -15.64
N LYS A 727 28.83 59.96 -16.96
CA LYS A 727 30.16 59.94 -17.65
C LYS A 727 30.95 58.64 -17.99
N GLU A 728 31.16 58.51 -19.31
CA GLU A 728 32.42 58.37 -20.08
C GLU A 728 33.40 57.17 -19.88
N ASP A 729 33.52 56.39 -20.97
CA ASP A 729 34.42 55.26 -21.30
C ASP A 729 35.93 55.68 -21.39
N PRO A 730 36.93 54.75 -21.31
CA PRO A 730 37.25 53.94 -22.50
C PRO A 730 37.82 52.51 -22.32
N LYS A 731 37.19 51.56 -23.04
CA LYS A 731 37.76 50.58 -24.02
C LYS A 731 38.07 49.11 -23.62
N VAL A 732 37.59 48.24 -24.54
CA VAL A 732 38.14 46.94 -24.99
C VAL A 732 38.01 45.79 -23.97
N LYS A 733 37.21 44.73 -24.17
CA LYS A 733 36.38 44.17 -25.29
C LYS A 733 35.35 43.18 -24.65
N ASP A 734 34.35 42.47 -25.23
CA ASP A 734 33.81 42.12 -26.58
C ASP A 734 32.41 41.41 -26.35
N ILE A 735 31.47 41.09 -27.28
CA ILE A 735 31.19 41.33 -28.72
C ILE A 735 29.65 41.05 -28.97
N LEU A 736 28.91 41.94 -29.69
CA LEU A 736 27.73 41.71 -30.60
C LEU A 736 26.42 40.95 -30.10
N VAL A 737 25.16 41.17 -30.57
CA VAL A 737 24.49 42.20 -31.44
C VAL A 737 22.92 42.20 -31.36
N THR A 738 22.33 43.41 -31.45
CA THR A 738 20.96 43.98 -31.75
C THR A 738 19.66 43.18 -32.12
N GLY A 739 18.49 43.83 -31.91
CA GLY A 739 17.21 43.67 -32.65
C GLY A 739 16.08 44.65 -32.18
N GLU A 740 15.21 45.18 -33.08
CA GLU A 740 14.42 46.44 -32.90
C GLU A 740 12.85 46.35 -32.95
N ASP A 741 12.17 47.41 -32.44
CA ASP A 741 11.01 48.17 -33.01
C ASP A 741 9.46 48.00 -32.73
N GLU A 742 8.82 49.20 -32.74
CA GLU A 742 7.43 49.71 -33.07
C GLU A 742 6.06 49.22 -32.47
N ASN A 743 5.47 50.05 -31.57
CA ASN A 743 4.30 51.00 -31.69
C ASN A 743 2.87 50.65 -32.29
N GLU A 744 1.88 51.53 -31.98
CA GLU A 744 0.56 51.85 -32.63
C GLU A 744 -0.83 51.34 -32.08
N LYS A 745 -1.62 52.32 -31.56
CA LYS A 745 -3.05 52.70 -31.85
C LYS A 745 -4.31 51.77 -31.76
N ALA A 746 -5.21 52.16 -30.81
CA ALA A 746 -6.55 52.80 -31.02
C ALA A 746 -7.91 52.08 -31.33
N ASP A 747 -8.96 52.66 -30.72
CA ASP A 747 -10.37 52.91 -31.18
C ASP A 747 -11.51 51.84 -31.06
N GLY A 748 -12.77 52.32 -31.08
CA GLY A 748 -13.94 51.57 -31.59
C GLY A 748 -15.08 51.12 -30.62
N ARG A 749 -16.09 51.98 -30.37
CA ARG A 749 -17.40 51.59 -29.73
C ARG A 749 -18.35 50.91 -30.74
N THR A 750 -19.25 50.00 -30.31
CA THR A 750 -20.74 50.13 -30.22
C THR A 750 -21.50 48.81 -29.98
N GLU A 751 -22.76 48.90 -29.54
CA GLU A 751 -23.77 47.84 -29.24
C GLU A 751 -24.80 47.72 -30.41
N PRO A 752 -26.04 47.12 -30.32
CA PRO A 752 -26.69 46.18 -29.37
C PRO A 752 -27.57 45.05 -30.05
N GLU A 753 -28.49 44.45 -29.26
CA GLU A 753 -29.86 43.94 -29.61
C GLU A 753 -30.16 42.52 -30.18
N GLY A 754 -31.36 42.01 -29.80
CA GLY A 754 -32.09 40.84 -30.34
C GLY A 754 -32.13 39.58 -29.43
N SER A 755 -33.18 39.17 -28.69
CA SER A 755 -34.61 38.86 -29.00
C SER A 755 -34.83 37.52 -29.74
N MET A 756 -35.79 36.62 -29.47
CA MET A 756 -36.74 36.36 -28.36
C MET A 756 -37.51 35.02 -28.69
N GLU A 757 -38.59 34.68 -27.95
CA GLU A 757 -39.59 33.60 -28.19
C GLU A 757 -39.12 32.13 -27.98
N ASP A 758 -39.76 31.21 -27.24
CA ASP A 758 -41.19 30.88 -26.89
C ASP A 758 -41.79 29.74 -27.78
N GLU A 759 -42.72 28.87 -27.36
CA GLU A 759 -43.40 28.64 -26.06
C GLU A 759 -43.87 27.15 -25.92
N ALA A 760 -44.34 26.78 -24.70
CA ALA A 760 -45.42 25.83 -24.32
C ALA A 760 -45.65 24.44 -25.01
N GLY A 761 -46.19 23.42 -24.34
CA GLY A 761 -46.58 23.28 -22.92
C GLY A 761 -47.76 22.32 -22.65
N LYS A 762 -48.18 22.21 -21.38
CA LYS A 762 -49.40 21.55 -20.83
C LYS A 762 -49.46 19.99 -20.83
N ALA A 763 -50.28 19.31 -20.00
CA ALA A 763 -50.78 19.55 -18.62
C ALA A 763 -51.69 18.37 -18.18
N ALA A 764 -51.71 17.99 -16.90
CA ALA A 764 -52.84 17.30 -16.23
C ALA A 764 -52.72 17.35 -14.69
N LEU A 765 -53.85 17.40 -13.98
CA LEU A 765 -53.98 17.23 -12.52
C LEU A 765 -54.92 16.05 -12.23
N ALA A 766 -54.77 15.41 -11.06
CA ALA A 766 -55.86 14.78 -10.32
C ALA A 766 -55.51 14.65 -8.82
N GLU A 767 -56.47 14.96 -7.94
CA GLU A 767 -56.44 14.64 -6.50
C GLU A 767 -57.63 13.70 -6.18
N SER A 768 -57.52 12.85 -5.14
CA SER A 768 -58.42 12.86 -3.95
C SER A 768 -58.48 11.55 -3.11
N LYS A 769 -58.48 11.74 -1.78
CA LYS A 769 -59.27 11.08 -0.70
C LYS A 769 -59.18 9.57 -0.34
N GLU A 770 -58.75 9.37 0.93
CA GLU A 770 -59.45 8.73 2.09
C GLU A 770 -59.78 7.21 2.15
N GLY A 771 -59.78 6.68 3.41
CA GLY A 771 -60.02 5.27 3.81
C GLY A 771 -58.72 4.56 4.23
N GLU A 772 -58.38 4.19 5.48
CA GLU A 772 -59.08 3.96 6.78
C GLU A 772 -59.51 2.49 7.04
N GLU A 773 -59.22 1.98 8.27
CA GLU A 773 -59.48 0.62 8.83
C GLU A 773 -58.77 -0.60 8.15
N SER A 774 -58.57 -1.76 8.79
CA SER A 774 -58.25 -2.14 10.20
C SER A 774 -57.84 -3.64 10.26
N ASP A 775 -57.39 -4.12 11.43
CA ASP A 775 -57.32 -5.55 11.84
C ASP A 775 -56.42 -6.53 11.04
N LEU A 776 -56.17 -7.77 11.48
CA LEU A 776 -55.65 -8.34 12.76
C LEU A 776 -55.41 -9.86 12.52
N THR A 777 -54.99 -10.63 13.53
CA THR A 777 -54.67 -12.08 13.53
C THR A 777 -53.43 -12.47 12.71
N ASP A 778 -52.42 -13.19 13.22
CA ASP A 778 -52.33 -14.34 14.14
C ASP A 778 -52.60 -15.71 13.49
N GLU A 779 -51.52 -16.48 13.26
CA GLU A 779 -51.42 -17.95 13.29
C GLU A 779 -49.91 -18.27 13.14
N GLU A 780 -49.16 -18.37 14.24
CA GLU A 780 -48.89 -19.54 15.10
C GLU A 780 -47.85 -20.55 14.56
N GLU A 781 -47.10 -21.14 15.50
CA GLU A 781 -45.98 -22.06 15.25
C GLU A 781 -46.47 -23.51 15.12
N SER A 782 -45.72 -24.35 14.39
CA SER A 782 -44.99 -25.50 14.97
C SER A 782 -44.50 -26.52 13.92
N PRO A 783 -43.42 -27.29 14.19
CA PRO A 783 -42.83 -28.25 13.27
C PRO A 783 -43.31 -29.70 13.52
N LEU A 784 -42.97 -30.62 12.60
CA LEU A 784 -42.99 -32.06 12.85
C LEU A 784 -41.74 -32.77 12.28
N GLU A 785 -41.35 -33.85 12.93
CA GLU A 785 -40.06 -34.54 12.75
C GLU A 785 -40.15 -35.80 11.87
N VAL A 786 -38.99 -36.14 11.27
CA VAL A 786 -38.39 -37.48 11.09
C VAL A 786 -39.32 -38.71 11.03
N HIS A 787 -39.28 -39.44 9.89
CA HIS A 787 -39.14 -40.90 9.73
C HIS A 787 -39.24 -41.20 8.21
N ASP A 788 -38.47 -42.11 7.58
CA ASP A 788 -37.41 -43.05 8.04
C ASP A 788 -36.06 -42.79 7.32
#